data_AF-A0A9D7CQ89-F1
#
_entry.id   AF-A0A9D7CQ89-F1
#
_cell.length_a   1.000
_cell.length_b   1.000
_cell.length_c   1.000
_cell.angle_alpha   90.00
_cell.angle_beta   90.00
_cell.angle_gamma   90.00
#
_symmetry.space_group_name_H-M   'P 1'
#
loop_
_entity.id
_entity.type
_entity.pdbx_description
1 polymer ?
#
loop_
_entity_poly.entity_id
_entity_poly.type
_entity_poly.pdbx_seq_one_letter_code
_entity_poly.pdbx_strand_id
1 'polypeptide(L)'
;MIETLFPANDFSLIGIILALPLLGAFVNGIWGRRLGKEAVKLMALAAIGASFVCAIIAFLALDKMVSREHGYQRLTWTAYEWMHTVGGRGAGNVAIDAKFSIDALNAVMMLIVTGVGFLIHLYASSYMGKDKAYWRFFTYLNLFIFSMLVLILGDNLPVLFVGWEGVGLCSYLLIGFWYEGLPNAAAGKKAFIANRIGDFGLICGMFLLVHYTGALDWTGIKNGADILASNPSDYYQIHVWPIGGGTYTGALAFLQPKSPITITAATAIGLALFLGCAGKSAQIPLYVWLPDAMAGPTPVSALIHAATMVTAGIYLVCRLSFVFVLSPFVMTTIVVTGAATAILAATIALVQNDIKKVLAYSTVSQLGFMFVGVGVGAFSAGFFHVFTHAFFKACLFLGAGSVIHAMHGRIHDDVKSQDMRFMGGLKKYMPFTYWTFLTATLAIAGAPLFSGFFSKDEILFKAFVSKSVNPFAEQLSSKAGATVWAPPAWFGQAVFVVMVIAATMTAFYMFRCFFLTFHGNFRGWEVGRASAFRSLPADEEVDHDGDHHHEEEDLTVPGPPPHESPWQMTVPLIVLAAFSFAAGFLNPAPLTHTLPMEHWLQPVFEGTFKIGGGAGPILTRADAQKLEWPLAFGGIAAFAIGTGIAYWMYMMKDGAPARELAAKAPKLHQLLLDKWRIDELYEKTILAAVDALADTMAQVDRYIIDGVLARGSSLLVAALGHILRAFQNGVVHVYALAMVVGLAAFAWHFTTPHPDATMTEASGDYTLEAGPGMGYSFRWDADGDGKADSDFGTQTTVKVHVDPGKSQAVTLEVKNAFGRVGAKRFNLARPEKAKVLDVGTGMMGGQ
;
A
#
# COMPACT_ATOMS: atom_id res chain seq x y z
N MET A 1 -31.68 -19.99 19.54
CA MET A 1 -30.67 -21.04 19.27
C MET A 1 -29.35 -20.46 18.80
N ILE A 2 -29.28 -19.64 17.73
CA ILE A 2 -28.01 -19.02 17.30
C ILE A 2 -27.54 -17.94 18.29
N GLU A 3 -28.41 -17.01 18.70
CA GLU A 3 -28.07 -15.98 19.71
C GLU A 3 -27.69 -16.57 21.08
N THR A 4 -28.20 -17.77 21.39
CA THR A 4 -27.86 -18.51 22.62
C THR A 4 -26.55 -19.28 22.52
N LEU A 5 -26.11 -19.64 21.31
CA LEU A 5 -24.84 -20.33 21.05
C LEU A 5 -23.70 -19.35 20.77
N PHE A 6 -24.03 -18.18 20.22
CA PHE A 6 -23.09 -17.13 19.80
C PHE A 6 -23.62 -15.76 20.25
N PRO A 7 -23.20 -15.27 21.42
CA PRO A 7 -23.54 -13.92 21.88
C PRO A 7 -22.98 -12.85 20.93
N ALA A 8 -23.67 -11.72 20.75
CA ALA A 8 -23.24 -10.66 19.82
C ALA A 8 -21.86 -10.07 20.16
N ASN A 9 -21.53 -9.97 21.45
CA ASN A 9 -20.26 -9.41 21.93
C ASN A 9 -19.10 -10.42 21.89
N ASP A 10 -19.40 -11.71 21.74
CA ASP A 10 -18.43 -12.80 21.64
C ASP A 10 -18.88 -13.82 20.57
N PHE A 11 -18.98 -13.32 19.34
CA PHE A 11 -19.59 -14.05 18.23
C PHE A 11 -18.57 -15.00 17.58
N SER A 12 -18.26 -16.10 18.26
CA SER A 12 -17.20 -17.05 17.89
C SER A 12 -17.36 -17.73 16.52
N LEU A 13 -18.55 -17.64 15.89
CA LEU A 13 -18.77 -18.06 14.51
C LEU A 13 -17.85 -17.31 13.53
N ILE A 14 -17.42 -16.08 13.84
CA ILE A 14 -16.40 -15.36 13.06
C ILE A 14 -15.10 -16.16 12.99
N GLY A 15 -14.66 -16.72 14.12
CA GLY A 15 -13.48 -17.58 14.18
C GLY A 15 -13.60 -18.80 13.27
N ILE A 16 -14.79 -19.42 13.19
CA ILE A 16 -15.05 -20.56 12.30
C ILE A 16 -14.98 -20.13 10.82
N ILE A 17 -15.59 -19.00 10.46
CA ILE A 17 -15.58 -18.46 9.10
C ILE A 17 -14.14 -18.26 8.60
N LEU A 18 -13.25 -17.76 9.48
CA LEU A 18 -11.82 -17.57 9.22
C LEU A 18 -11.03 -18.89 9.21
N ALA A 19 -11.28 -19.77 10.17
CA ALA A 19 -10.52 -21.01 10.34
C ALA A 19 -10.73 -21.99 9.18
N LEU A 20 -11.93 -22.02 8.57
CA LEU A 20 -12.26 -22.97 7.51
C LEU A 20 -11.37 -22.81 6.25
N PRO A 21 -11.26 -21.62 5.61
CA PRO A 21 -10.33 -21.42 4.50
C PRO A 21 -8.86 -21.66 4.89
N LEU A 22 -8.46 -21.25 6.11
CA LEU A 22 -7.10 -21.47 6.60
C LEU A 22 -6.79 -22.96 6.74
N LEU A 23 -7.72 -23.74 7.30
CA LEU A 23 -7.61 -25.19 7.41
C LEU A 23 -7.50 -25.83 6.03
N GLY A 24 -8.34 -25.40 5.08
CA GLY A 24 -8.26 -25.89 3.70
C GLY A 24 -6.91 -25.59 3.04
N ALA A 25 -6.34 -24.39 3.28
CA ALA A 25 -5.00 -24.04 2.82
C ALA A 25 -3.92 -24.90 3.50
N PHE A 26 -3.98 -25.05 4.82
CA PHE A 26 -3.04 -25.83 5.60
C PHE A 26 -3.01 -27.32 5.18
N VAL A 27 -4.19 -27.94 5.07
CA VAL A 27 -4.30 -29.36 4.71
C VAL A 27 -3.77 -29.61 3.30
N ASN A 28 -4.19 -28.79 2.33
CA ASN A 28 -3.72 -28.91 0.94
C ASN A 28 -2.23 -28.57 0.82
N GLY A 29 -1.71 -27.63 1.60
CA GLY A 29 -0.31 -27.22 1.57
C GLY A 29 0.63 -28.31 2.09
N ILE A 30 0.28 -28.96 3.20
CA ILE A 30 1.13 -29.96 3.85
C ILE A 30 0.96 -31.34 3.21
N TRP A 31 -0.29 -31.81 3.04
CA TRP A 31 -0.57 -33.18 2.59
C TRP A 31 -1.03 -33.27 1.14
N GLY A 32 -1.30 -32.15 0.45
CA GLY A 32 -1.91 -32.18 -0.87
C GLY A 32 -1.11 -32.91 -1.95
N ARG A 33 0.22 -33.00 -1.83
CA ARG A 33 1.05 -33.85 -2.71
C ARG A 33 0.73 -35.35 -2.60
N ARG A 34 0.25 -35.79 -1.42
CA ARG A 34 -0.02 -37.21 -1.10
C ARG A 34 -1.51 -37.56 -1.18
N LEU A 35 -2.41 -36.60 -1.06
CA LEU A 35 -3.87 -36.82 -0.99
C LEU A 35 -4.55 -37.11 -2.33
N GLY A 36 -3.88 -36.82 -3.46
CA GLY A 36 -4.47 -36.94 -4.80
C GLY A 36 -5.43 -35.78 -5.13
N LYS A 37 -5.78 -35.65 -6.42
CA LYS A 37 -6.55 -34.49 -6.94
C LYS A 37 -7.96 -34.38 -6.36
N GLU A 38 -8.65 -35.50 -6.20
CA GLU A 38 -10.04 -35.53 -5.73
C GLU A 38 -10.17 -35.08 -4.28
N ALA A 39 -9.27 -35.52 -3.39
CA ALA A 39 -9.27 -35.10 -1.99
C ALA A 39 -8.87 -33.62 -1.84
N VAL A 40 -7.88 -33.14 -2.59
CA VAL A 40 -7.50 -31.71 -2.63
C VAL A 40 -8.67 -30.84 -3.06
N LYS A 41 -9.36 -31.24 -4.13
CA LYS A 41 -10.54 -30.57 -4.66
C LYS A 41 -11.67 -30.54 -3.63
N LEU A 42 -11.97 -31.69 -3.02
CA LEU A 42 -13.01 -31.80 -1.99
C LEU A 42 -12.70 -30.91 -0.79
N MET A 43 -11.46 -30.95 -0.28
CA MET A 43 -11.03 -30.12 0.84
C MET A 43 -11.13 -28.63 0.51
N ALA A 44 -10.71 -28.22 -0.68
CA ALA A 44 -10.79 -26.83 -1.10
C ALA A 44 -12.24 -26.32 -1.19
N LEU A 45 -13.11 -27.09 -1.87
CA LEU A 45 -14.51 -26.71 -2.03
C LEU A 45 -15.29 -26.77 -0.71
N ALA A 46 -15.07 -27.81 0.11
CA ALA A 46 -15.76 -27.97 1.38
C ALA A 46 -15.39 -26.86 2.37
N ALA A 47 -14.11 -26.48 2.45
CA ALA A 47 -13.63 -25.41 3.32
C ALA A 47 -14.32 -24.07 2.99
N ILE A 48 -14.30 -23.66 1.72
CA ILE A 48 -14.91 -22.39 1.30
C ILE A 48 -16.44 -22.46 1.34
N GLY A 49 -17.04 -23.58 0.93
CA GLY A 49 -18.49 -23.79 0.96
C GLY A 49 -19.06 -23.75 2.39
N ALA A 50 -18.39 -24.41 3.35
CA ALA A 50 -18.77 -24.33 4.75
C ALA A 50 -18.62 -22.91 5.31
N SER A 51 -17.54 -22.20 4.96
CA SER A 51 -17.32 -20.80 5.33
C SER A 51 -18.44 -19.90 4.79
N PHE A 52 -18.89 -20.12 3.54
CA PHE A 52 -20.00 -19.38 2.94
C PHE A 52 -21.34 -19.63 3.66
N VAL A 53 -21.64 -20.88 4.04
CA VAL A 53 -22.84 -21.19 4.83
C VAL A 53 -22.78 -20.48 6.19
N CYS A 54 -21.64 -20.50 6.87
CA CYS A 54 -21.46 -19.75 8.11
C CYS A 54 -21.60 -18.23 7.92
N ALA A 55 -21.10 -17.69 6.80
CA ALA A 55 -21.26 -16.28 6.43
C ALA A 55 -22.73 -15.89 6.22
N ILE A 56 -23.54 -16.74 5.58
CA ILE A 56 -25.00 -16.52 5.45
C ILE A 56 -25.66 -16.51 6.83
N ILE A 57 -25.30 -17.46 7.70
CA ILE A 57 -25.84 -17.52 9.07
C ILE A 57 -25.50 -16.24 9.84
N ALA A 58 -24.25 -15.77 9.76
CA ALA A 58 -23.81 -14.54 10.40
C ALA A 58 -24.52 -13.30 9.83
N PHE A 59 -24.73 -13.23 8.51
CA PHE A 59 -25.50 -12.16 7.87
C PHE A 59 -26.95 -12.13 8.38
N LEU A 60 -27.62 -13.29 8.44
CA LEU A 60 -29.00 -13.38 8.94
C LEU A 60 -29.10 -13.07 10.45
N ALA A 61 -28.06 -13.34 11.22
CA ALA A 61 -27.98 -12.94 12.63
C ALA A 61 -27.88 -11.42 12.77
N LEU A 62 -27.02 -10.78 11.96
CA LEU A 62 -26.91 -9.31 11.92
C LEU A 62 -28.22 -8.65 11.46
N ASP A 63 -28.85 -9.15 10.39
CA ASP A 63 -30.11 -8.62 9.86
C ASP A 63 -31.24 -8.62 10.91
N LYS A 64 -31.36 -9.71 11.69
CA LYS A 64 -32.30 -9.79 12.80
C LYS A 64 -31.99 -8.79 13.91
N MET A 65 -30.71 -8.56 14.21
CA MET A 65 -30.28 -7.59 15.22
C MET A 65 -30.62 -6.16 14.78
N VAL A 66 -30.27 -5.80 13.55
CA VAL A 66 -30.58 -4.51 12.93
C VAL A 66 -32.09 -4.25 12.87
N SER A 67 -32.88 -5.28 12.59
CA SER A 67 -34.35 -5.19 12.55
C SER A 67 -35.00 -4.97 13.92
N ARG A 68 -34.35 -5.40 15.01
CA ARG A 68 -34.86 -5.24 16.38
C ARG A 68 -34.41 -3.92 17.00
N GLU A 69 -33.13 -3.62 16.86
CA GLU A 69 -32.47 -2.49 17.49
C GLU A 69 -32.02 -1.51 16.41
N HIS A 70 -32.83 -0.47 16.19
CA HIS A 70 -32.54 0.56 15.19
C HIS A 70 -31.21 1.27 15.53
N GLY A 71 -30.23 1.19 14.63
CA GLY A 71 -28.93 1.88 14.79
C GLY A 71 -27.75 1.13 14.18
N TYR A 72 -26.53 1.62 14.46
CA TYR A 72 -25.29 0.95 14.08
C TYR A 72 -25.06 -0.28 14.97
N GLN A 73 -25.22 -1.47 14.37
CA GLN A 73 -25.04 -2.75 15.03
C GLN A 73 -23.84 -3.50 14.45
N ARG A 74 -23.12 -4.22 15.31
CA ARG A 74 -22.02 -5.10 14.90
C ARG A 74 -21.94 -6.32 15.81
N LEU A 75 -21.57 -7.46 15.22
CA LEU A 75 -21.17 -8.66 15.92
C LEU A 75 -19.66 -8.61 16.12
N THR A 76 -19.15 -8.87 17.32
CA THR A 76 -17.70 -8.80 17.59
C THR A 76 -17.17 -10.09 18.18
N TRP A 77 -15.93 -10.42 17.84
CA TRP A 77 -15.20 -11.54 18.43
C TRP A 77 -13.75 -11.11 18.66
N THR A 78 -13.29 -11.20 19.91
CA THR A 78 -11.90 -10.89 20.28
C THR A 78 -11.16 -12.20 20.45
N ALA A 79 -10.19 -12.48 19.58
CA ALA A 79 -9.45 -13.74 19.65
C ALA A 79 -8.47 -13.75 20.83
N TYR A 80 -7.64 -12.72 20.93
CA TYR A 80 -6.70 -12.47 22.02
C TYR A 80 -6.16 -11.03 21.93
N GLU A 81 -5.57 -10.54 23.02
CA GLU A 81 -4.83 -9.29 23.03
C GLU A 81 -3.44 -9.51 22.41
N TRP A 82 -3.10 -8.78 21.34
CA TRP A 82 -1.89 -9.06 20.55
C TRP A 82 -0.67 -8.34 21.11
N MET A 83 -0.75 -7.03 21.30
CA MET A 83 0.35 -6.21 21.83
C MET A 83 -0.18 -4.90 22.39
N HIS A 84 0.66 -4.17 23.13
CA HIS A 84 0.36 -2.78 23.45
C HIS A 84 1.35 -1.83 22.79
N THR A 85 0.88 -0.62 22.50
CA THR A 85 1.71 0.48 22.04
C THR A 85 1.45 1.71 22.90
N VAL A 86 2.39 2.65 22.94
CA VAL A 86 2.18 3.93 23.62
C VAL A 86 1.54 4.89 22.62
N GLY A 87 0.36 5.40 22.96
CA GLY A 87 -0.29 6.41 22.13
C GLY A 87 0.51 7.71 22.11
N GLY A 88 0.45 8.45 21.01
CA GLY A 88 1.03 9.80 21.00
C GLY A 88 0.23 10.75 21.90
N ARG A 89 0.90 11.82 22.37
CA ARG A 89 0.28 12.97 23.05
C ARG A 89 -0.41 12.65 24.40
N GLY A 90 0.20 11.78 25.21
CA GLY A 90 -0.25 11.50 26.58
C GLY A 90 -1.37 10.47 26.70
N ALA A 91 -1.76 9.84 25.58
CA ALA A 91 -2.54 8.61 25.61
C ALA A 91 -1.73 7.52 26.34
N GLY A 92 -2.39 6.82 27.26
CA GLY A 92 -1.80 5.71 27.99
C GLY A 92 -1.47 4.53 27.08
N ASN A 93 -1.32 3.36 27.69
CA ASN A 93 -1.09 2.12 26.96
C ASN A 93 -2.29 1.82 26.03
N VAL A 94 -2.07 1.78 24.72
CA VAL A 94 -3.06 1.45 23.70
C VAL A 94 -2.96 -0.04 23.41
N ALA A 95 -3.95 -0.80 23.86
CA ALA A 95 -4.07 -2.22 23.53
C ALA A 95 -4.40 -2.40 22.04
N ILE A 96 -3.67 -3.30 21.38
CA ILE A 96 -3.92 -3.76 20.03
C ILE A 96 -4.42 -5.19 20.14
N ASP A 97 -5.73 -5.37 19.97
CA ASP A 97 -6.37 -6.68 20.02
C ASP A 97 -6.39 -7.35 18.64
N ALA A 98 -6.25 -8.68 18.61
CA ALA A 98 -6.63 -9.49 17.46
C ALA A 98 -8.18 -9.63 17.45
N LYS A 99 -8.86 -8.54 17.13
CA LYS A 99 -10.32 -8.42 17.18
C LYS A 99 -10.93 -8.35 15.80
N PHE A 100 -12.06 -9.04 15.65
CA PHE A 100 -12.83 -9.11 14.41
C PHE A 100 -14.27 -8.67 14.66
N SER A 101 -14.90 -8.10 13.63
CA SER A 101 -16.29 -7.67 13.69
C SER A 101 -17.02 -7.88 12.37
N ILE A 102 -18.34 -8.07 12.46
CA ILE A 102 -19.27 -8.09 11.33
C ILE A 102 -20.28 -6.97 11.50
N ASP A 103 -20.28 -6.01 10.58
CA ASP A 103 -21.26 -4.94 10.44
C ASP A 103 -21.82 -4.90 9.01
N ALA A 104 -22.71 -3.95 8.71
CA ALA A 104 -23.42 -3.93 7.42
C ALA A 104 -22.48 -3.89 6.20
N LEU A 105 -21.33 -3.20 6.31
CA LEU A 105 -20.37 -3.05 5.20
C LEU A 105 -19.60 -4.35 4.95
N ASN A 106 -18.97 -4.92 5.98
CA ASN A 106 -18.16 -6.12 5.79
C ASN A 106 -19.00 -7.40 5.73
N ALA A 107 -20.25 -7.40 6.18
CA ALA A 107 -21.18 -8.52 5.98
C ALA A 107 -21.45 -8.75 4.49
N VAL A 108 -21.66 -7.67 3.71
CA VAL A 108 -21.81 -7.76 2.25
C VAL A 108 -20.52 -8.24 1.58
N MET A 109 -19.37 -7.68 1.98
CA MET A 109 -18.07 -8.14 1.47
C MET A 109 -17.79 -9.61 1.79
N MET A 110 -18.13 -10.06 2.99
CA MET A 110 -17.95 -11.44 3.42
C MET A 110 -18.73 -12.41 2.54
N LEU A 111 -19.98 -12.08 2.20
CA LEU A 111 -20.80 -12.86 1.26
C LEU A 111 -20.21 -12.88 -0.16
N ILE A 112 -19.67 -11.75 -0.64
CA ILE A 112 -18.99 -11.70 -1.95
C ILE A 112 -17.75 -12.59 -1.92
N VAL A 113 -16.86 -12.40 -0.95
CA VAL A 113 -15.57 -13.09 -0.86
C VAL A 113 -15.76 -14.60 -0.76
N THR A 114 -16.68 -15.07 0.08
CA THR A 114 -16.94 -16.50 0.25
C THR A 114 -17.81 -17.08 -0.87
N GLY A 115 -18.85 -16.37 -1.31
CA GLY A 115 -19.78 -16.83 -2.35
C GLY A 115 -19.17 -16.82 -3.76
N VAL A 116 -18.68 -15.66 -4.23
CA VAL A 116 -17.97 -15.57 -5.52
C VAL A 116 -16.67 -16.37 -5.46
N GLY A 117 -15.99 -16.37 -4.31
CA GLY A 117 -14.83 -17.23 -4.06
C GLY A 117 -15.14 -18.70 -4.28
N PHE A 118 -16.24 -19.23 -3.72
CA PHE A 118 -16.68 -20.60 -3.93
C PHE A 118 -16.92 -20.93 -5.41
N LEU A 119 -17.61 -20.05 -6.14
CA LEU A 119 -17.85 -20.23 -7.59
C LEU A 119 -16.55 -20.26 -8.39
N ILE A 120 -15.56 -19.44 -8.02
CA ILE A 120 -14.22 -19.45 -8.63
C ILE A 120 -13.48 -20.75 -8.30
N HIS A 121 -13.58 -21.27 -7.07
CA HIS A 121 -12.98 -22.56 -6.71
C HIS A 121 -13.59 -23.71 -7.52
N LEU A 122 -14.92 -23.71 -7.68
CA LEU A 122 -15.62 -24.70 -8.50
C LEU A 122 -15.15 -24.65 -9.95
N TYR A 123 -15.09 -23.45 -10.53
CA TYR A 123 -14.57 -23.25 -11.88
C TYR A 123 -13.12 -23.73 -12.02
N ALA A 124 -12.26 -23.34 -11.08
CA ALA A 124 -10.83 -23.67 -11.12
C ALA A 124 -10.57 -25.18 -11.03
N SER A 125 -11.49 -25.93 -10.42
CA SER A 125 -11.34 -27.38 -10.26
C SER A 125 -11.21 -28.13 -11.59
N SER A 126 -11.90 -27.63 -12.63
CA SER A 126 -11.82 -28.15 -13.99
C SER A 126 -10.75 -27.44 -14.82
N TYR A 127 -10.64 -26.11 -14.71
CA TYR A 127 -9.67 -25.33 -15.48
C TYR A 127 -8.23 -25.79 -15.23
N MET A 128 -7.88 -26.07 -13.97
CA MET A 128 -6.55 -26.55 -13.56
C MET A 128 -6.42 -28.07 -13.60
N GLY A 129 -7.44 -28.81 -14.04
CA GLY A 129 -7.51 -30.27 -13.90
C GLY A 129 -6.31 -31.03 -14.49
N LYS A 130 -5.68 -30.49 -15.54
CA LYS A 130 -4.50 -31.08 -16.21
C LYS A 130 -3.16 -30.60 -15.62
N ASP A 131 -3.14 -29.58 -14.76
CA ASP A 131 -1.91 -29.03 -14.19
C ASP A 131 -1.28 -29.98 -13.15
N LYS A 132 0.05 -30.04 -13.12
CA LYS A 132 0.83 -30.89 -12.20
C LYS A 132 0.81 -30.36 -10.75
N ALA A 133 0.73 -29.05 -10.57
CA ALA A 133 0.78 -28.36 -9.28
C ALA A 133 -0.62 -28.01 -8.74
N TYR A 134 -1.62 -28.88 -9.00
CA TYR A 134 -3.02 -28.70 -8.59
C TYR A 134 -3.21 -28.41 -7.08
N TRP A 135 -2.50 -29.13 -6.22
CA TRP A 135 -2.55 -28.95 -4.76
C TRP A 135 -2.01 -27.59 -4.31
N ARG A 136 -0.94 -27.10 -4.95
CA ARG A 136 -0.33 -25.80 -4.66
C ARG A 136 -1.29 -24.67 -5.05
N PHE A 137 -1.95 -24.82 -6.19
CA PHE A 137 -2.93 -23.85 -6.67
C PHE A 137 -4.07 -23.66 -5.66
N PHE A 138 -4.71 -24.75 -5.21
CA PHE A 138 -5.81 -24.67 -4.24
C PHE A 138 -5.36 -24.27 -2.83
N THR A 139 -4.11 -24.56 -2.46
CA THR A 139 -3.51 -24.03 -1.22
C THR A 139 -3.49 -22.51 -1.24
N TYR A 140 -2.98 -21.93 -2.32
CA TYR A 140 -2.88 -20.47 -2.47
C TYR A 140 -4.26 -19.82 -2.62
N LEU A 141 -5.20 -20.46 -3.32
CA LEU A 141 -6.55 -19.93 -3.48
C LEU A 141 -7.31 -19.86 -2.14
N ASN A 142 -7.22 -20.90 -1.31
CA ASN A 142 -7.79 -20.91 0.04
C ASN A 142 -7.11 -19.88 0.96
N LEU A 143 -5.77 -19.79 0.90
CA LEU A 143 -5.00 -18.81 1.68
C LEU A 143 -5.37 -17.37 1.29
N PHE A 144 -5.70 -17.14 0.02
CA PHE A 144 -6.19 -15.87 -0.48
C PHE A 144 -7.53 -15.50 0.17
N ILE A 145 -8.50 -16.42 0.16
CA ILE A 145 -9.81 -16.19 0.79
C ILE A 145 -9.66 -15.92 2.29
N PHE A 146 -8.82 -16.70 2.99
CA PHE A 146 -8.50 -16.46 4.39
C PHE A 146 -7.95 -15.03 4.60
N SER A 147 -6.92 -14.65 3.85
CA SER A 147 -6.27 -13.34 4.00
C SER A 147 -7.24 -12.19 3.72
N MET A 148 -8.11 -12.34 2.73
CA MET A 148 -9.15 -11.36 2.42
C MET A 148 -10.20 -11.28 3.53
N LEU A 149 -10.60 -12.40 4.13
CA LEU A 149 -11.51 -12.40 5.27
C LEU A 149 -10.90 -11.71 6.49
N VAL A 150 -9.61 -11.93 6.78
CA VAL A 150 -8.89 -11.19 7.84
C VAL A 150 -8.91 -9.69 7.56
N LEU A 151 -8.67 -9.27 6.31
CA LEU A 151 -8.68 -7.87 5.90
C LEU A 151 -10.04 -7.19 6.18
N ILE A 152 -11.14 -7.81 5.75
CA ILE A 152 -12.47 -7.19 5.84
C ILE A 152 -13.11 -7.34 7.24
N LEU A 153 -12.78 -8.41 7.96
CA LEU A 153 -13.36 -8.66 9.29
C LEU A 153 -12.57 -8.01 10.42
N GLY A 154 -11.35 -7.51 10.19
CA GLY A 154 -10.57 -6.83 11.24
C GLY A 154 -11.32 -5.63 11.86
N ASP A 155 -11.36 -5.56 13.19
CA ASP A 155 -11.99 -4.44 13.94
C ASP A 155 -11.01 -3.26 14.19
N ASN A 156 -9.78 -3.36 13.66
CA ASN A 156 -8.76 -2.33 13.75
C ASN A 156 -7.78 -2.37 12.57
N LEU A 157 -7.00 -1.30 12.41
CA LEU A 157 -6.03 -1.14 11.33
C LEU A 157 -4.91 -2.19 11.31
N PRO A 158 -4.28 -2.58 12.44
CA PRO A 158 -3.27 -3.63 12.46
C PRO A 158 -3.75 -4.99 11.94
N VAL A 159 -4.93 -5.45 12.38
CA VAL A 159 -5.51 -6.72 11.89
C VAL A 159 -5.87 -6.61 10.41
N LEU A 160 -6.45 -5.48 9.98
CA LEU A 160 -6.69 -5.22 8.57
C LEU A 160 -5.38 -5.26 7.76
N PHE A 161 -4.30 -4.67 8.29
CA PHE A 161 -2.98 -4.64 7.66
C PHE A 161 -2.37 -6.05 7.50
N VAL A 162 -2.56 -6.94 8.48
CA VAL A 162 -2.17 -8.36 8.35
C VAL A 162 -2.88 -9.01 7.16
N GLY A 163 -4.20 -8.81 7.02
CA GLY A 163 -4.95 -9.30 5.87
C GLY A 163 -4.53 -8.63 4.55
N TRP A 164 -4.24 -7.33 4.59
CA TRP A 164 -3.77 -6.51 3.47
C TRP A 164 -2.46 -7.02 2.86
N GLU A 165 -1.51 -7.34 3.73
CA GLU A 165 -0.24 -7.98 3.41
C GLU A 165 -0.41 -9.42 2.95
N GLY A 166 -1.27 -10.19 3.64
CA GLY A 166 -1.60 -11.57 3.28
C GLY A 166 -2.17 -11.68 1.86
N VAL A 167 -3.09 -10.79 1.48
CA VAL A 167 -3.63 -10.71 0.12
C VAL A 167 -2.54 -10.32 -0.88
N GLY A 168 -1.62 -9.42 -0.51
CA GLY A 168 -0.44 -9.07 -1.33
C GLY A 168 0.46 -10.28 -1.59
N LEU A 169 0.79 -11.05 -0.55
CA LEU A 169 1.57 -12.28 -0.66
C LEU A 169 0.87 -13.33 -1.53
N CYS A 170 -0.41 -13.58 -1.29
CA CYS A 170 -1.17 -14.55 -2.07
C CYS A 170 -1.25 -14.16 -3.56
N SER A 171 -1.38 -12.86 -3.85
CA SER A 171 -1.37 -12.35 -5.22
C SER A 171 -0.02 -12.59 -5.91
N TYR A 172 1.10 -12.36 -5.22
CA TYR A 172 2.44 -12.64 -5.72
C TYR A 172 2.58 -14.12 -6.09
N LEU A 173 2.18 -15.01 -5.18
CA LEU A 173 2.28 -16.46 -5.36
C LEU A 173 1.40 -16.99 -6.50
N LEU A 174 0.21 -16.40 -6.70
CA LEU A 174 -0.72 -16.82 -7.74
C LEU A 174 -0.44 -16.21 -9.12
N ILE A 175 0.06 -14.97 -9.19
CA ILE A 175 0.49 -14.36 -10.45
C ILE A 175 1.75 -15.10 -10.95
N GLY A 176 2.71 -15.33 -10.06
CA GLY A 176 3.92 -16.11 -10.34
C GLY A 176 3.73 -17.62 -10.27
N PHE A 177 2.50 -18.14 -10.40
CA PHE A 177 2.23 -19.57 -10.19
C PHE A 177 3.02 -20.49 -11.12
N TRP A 178 3.15 -20.08 -12.39
CA TRP A 178 4.01 -20.69 -13.40
C TRP A 178 5.37 -19.96 -13.47
N TYR A 179 6.13 -20.02 -12.37
CA TYR A 179 7.40 -19.30 -12.18
C TYR A 179 8.53 -19.72 -13.14
N GLU A 180 8.40 -20.87 -13.83
CA GLU A 180 9.39 -21.31 -14.82
C GLU A 180 9.47 -20.33 -16.01
N GLY A 181 8.36 -19.63 -16.31
CA GLY A 181 8.36 -18.53 -17.28
C GLY A 181 8.87 -17.24 -16.65
N LEU A 182 10.02 -16.73 -17.13
CA LEU A 182 10.57 -15.44 -16.69
C LEU A 182 9.56 -14.27 -16.75
N PRO A 183 8.72 -14.13 -17.80
CA PRO A 183 7.70 -13.08 -17.83
C PRO A 183 6.69 -13.18 -16.68
N ASN A 184 6.29 -14.39 -16.31
CA ASN A 184 5.31 -14.63 -15.23
C ASN A 184 5.92 -14.31 -13.86
N ALA A 185 7.16 -14.72 -13.62
CA ALA A 185 7.89 -14.41 -12.40
C ALA A 185 8.13 -12.89 -12.26
N ALA A 186 8.49 -12.21 -13.35
CA ALA A 186 8.66 -10.77 -13.37
C ALA A 186 7.35 -10.02 -13.09
N ALA A 187 6.23 -10.48 -13.66
CA ALA A 187 4.90 -9.92 -13.38
C ALA A 187 4.51 -10.06 -11.90
N GLY A 188 4.75 -11.22 -11.30
CA GLY A 188 4.54 -11.43 -9.86
C GLY A 188 5.36 -10.46 -9.02
N LYS A 189 6.67 -10.34 -9.30
CA LYS A 189 7.57 -9.41 -8.60
C LYS A 189 7.09 -7.95 -8.71
N LYS A 190 6.71 -7.51 -9.92
CA LYS A 190 6.22 -6.15 -10.17
C LYS A 190 4.94 -5.86 -9.36
N ALA A 191 4.01 -6.80 -9.32
CA ALA A 191 2.81 -6.69 -8.48
C ALA A 191 3.16 -6.57 -7.00
N PHE A 192 4.07 -7.40 -6.49
CA PHE A 192 4.45 -7.33 -5.08
C PHE A 192 5.08 -5.99 -4.71
N ILE A 193 6.01 -5.48 -5.52
CA ILE A 193 6.69 -4.19 -5.28
C ILE A 193 5.72 -3.02 -5.37
N ALA A 194 4.88 -2.95 -6.41
CA ALA A 194 3.94 -1.85 -6.59
C ALA A 194 2.95 -1.76 -5.41
N ASN A 195 2.51 -2.90 -4.90
CA ASN A 195 1.66 -2.93 -3.72
C ASN A 195 2.41 -2.51 -2.45
N ARG A 196 3.68 -2.91 -2.30
CA ARG A 196 4.52 -2.55 -1.15
C ARG A 196 4.72 -1.03 -1.01
N ILE A 197 4.82 -0.32 -2.13
CA ILE A 197 4.86 1.15 -2.14
C ILE A 197 3.57 1.74 -1.56
N GLY A 198 2.42 1.14 -1.88
CA GLY A 198 1.15 1.50 -1.24
C GLY A 198 1.14 1.16 0.25
N ASP A 199 1.62 -0.03 0.61
CA ASP A 199 1.64 -0.53 1.99
C ASP A 199 2.45 0.39 2.92
N PHE A 200 3.51 1.02 2.41
CA PHE A 200 4.25 2.08 3.11
C PHE A 200 3.35 3.26 3.51
N GLY A 201 2.49 3.73 2.59
CA GLY A 201 1.52 4.79 2.88
C GLY A 201 0.53 4.42 3.98
N LEU A 202 0.03 3.18 3.95
CA LEU A 202 -0.88 2.66 4.99
C LEU A 202 -0.19 2.61 6.37
N ILE A 203 1.08 2.19 6.42
CA ILE A 203 1.90 2.22 7.66
C ILE A 203 2.08 3.64 8.18
N CYS A 204 2.46 4.60 7.33
CA CYS A 204 2.55 6.00 7.72
C CYS A 204 1.22 6.54 8.26
N GLY A 205 0.11 6.20 7.61
CA GLY A 205 -1.24 6.55 8.05
C GLY A 205 -1.57 5.99 9.43
N MET A 206 -1.22 4.72 9.69
CA MET A 206 -1.39 4.09 11.02
C MET A 206 -0.60 4.82 12.10
N PHE A 207 0.68 5.10 11.87
CA PHE A 207 1.52 5.79 12.86
C PHE A 207 1.03 7.20 13.17
N LEU A 208 0.61 7.94 12.14
CA LEU A 208 0.00 9.26 12.34
C LEU A 208 -1.31 9.15 13.11
N LEU A 209 -2.17 8.17 12.82
CA LEU A 209 -3.40 7.95 13.57
C LEU A 209 -3.13 7.69 15.05
N VAL A 210 -2.25 6.75 15.41
CA VAL A 210 -1.87 6.52 16.82
C VAL A 210 -1.31 7.77 17.47
N HIS A 211 -0.51 8.55 16.73
CA HIS A 211 0.10 9.75 17.25
C HIS A 211 -0.94 10.83 17.61
N TYR A 212 -1.99 11.00 16.79
CA TYR A 212 -2.98 12.08 16.97
C TYR A 212 -4.24 11.65 17.72
N THR A 213 -4.77 10.45 17.48
CA THR A 213 -6.02 9.97 18.09
C THR A 213 -5.79 9.06 19.29
N GLY A 214 -4.59 8.49 19.44
CA GLY A 214 -4.30 7.50 20.48
C GLY A 214 -5.00 6.15 20.27
N ALA A 215 -5.51 5.87 19.07
CA ALA A 215 -6.26 4.64 18.80
C ALA A 215 -6.06 4.11 17.36
N LEU A 216 -6.22 2.79 17.20
CA LEU A 216 -6.17 2.09 15.90
C LEU A 216 -7.45 1.31 15.57
N ASP A 217 -8.38 1.19 16.52
CA ASP A 217 -9.69 0.60 16.30
C ASP A 217 -10.68 1.62 15.74
N TRP A 218 -11.73 1.13 15.08
CA TRP A 218 -12.71 2.00 14.41
C TRP A 218 -13.39 2.98 15.36
N THR A 219 -13.65 2.57 16.60
CA THR A 219 -14.39 3.39 17.58
C THR A 219 -13.49 4.48 18.15
N GLY A 220 -12.26 4.13 18.55
CA GLY A 220 -11.28 5.07 19.05
C GLY A 220 -10.88 6.11 18.01
N ILE A 221 -10.61 5.70 16.76
CA ILE A 221 -10.29 6.67 15.69
C ILE A 221 -11.47 7.63 15.43
N LYS A 222 -12.70 7.11 15.40
CA LYS A 222 -13.91 7.94 15.20
C LYS A 222 -14.09 8.95 16.33
N ASN A 223 -13.84 8.56 17.58
CA ASN A 223 -13.93 9.45 18.74
C ASN A 223 -12.84 10.54 18.72
N GLY A 224 -11.64 10.22 18.21
CA GLY A 224 -10.53 11.17 18.04
C GLY A 224 -10.56 11.99 16.74
N ALA A 225 -11.56 11.80 15.88
CA ALA A 225 -11.61 12.38 14.55
C ALA A 225 -11.63 13.92 14.55
N ASP A 226 -12.33 14.53 15.52
CA ASP A 226 -12.44 15.99 15.63
C ASP A 226 -11.07 16.68 15.84
N ILE A 227 -10.14 16.00 16.53
CA ILE A 227 -8.78 16.50 16.75
C ILE A 227 -8.04 16.66 15.42
N LEU A 228 -8.27 15.76 14.46
CA LEU A 228 -7.58 15.74 13.18
C LEU A 228 -7.95 16.94 12.28
N ALA A 229 -9.13 17.52 12.50
CA ALA A 229 -9.68 18.65 11.75
C ALA A 229 -9.57 19.99 12.50
N SER A 230 -9.34 19.97 13.81
CA SER A 230 -9.25 21.19 14.63
C SER A 230 -8.01 22.03 14.30
N ASN A 231 -8.15 23.37 14.32
CA ASN A 231 -7.08 24.32 13.99
C ASN A 231 -6.74 25.36 15.09
N PRO A 232 -6.47 25.01 16.37
CA PRO A 232 -6.22 26.05 17.38
C PRO A 232 -4.74 26.27 17.75
N SER A 233 -3.76 25.53 17.19
CA SER A 233 -2.32 25.76 17.44
C SER A 233 -1.41 25.13 16.38
N ASP A 234 -0.21 25.71 16.16
CA ASP A 234 0.87 25.15 15.32
C ASP A 234 1.17 23.68 15.66
N TYR A 235 0.90 23.27 16.91
CA TYR A 235 1.06 21.91 17.44
C TYR A 235 0.22 20.81 16.74
N TYR A 236 -0.85 21.14 16.01
CA TYR A 236 -1.67 20.16 15.25
C TYR A 236 -1.40 20.16 13.75
N GLN A 237 -0.55 21.08 13.28
CA GLN A 237 -0.17 21.16 11.88
C GLN A 237 1.11 20.38 11.61
N ILE A 238 1.16 19.72 10.46
CA ILE A 238 2.36 19.04 9.97
C ILE A 238 3.12 20.01 9.07
N HIS A 239 4.34 20.35 9.45
CA HIS A 239 5.24 21.17 8.63
C HIS A 239 5.82 20.32 7.50
N VAL A 240 5.30 20.52 6.30
CA VAL A 240 5.81 19.90 5.07
C VAL A 240 7.13 20.55 4.67
N TRP A 241 7.19 21.88 4.78
CA TRP A 241 8.38 22.65 4.45
C TRP A 241 8.45 23.97 5.22
N PRO A 242 9.53 24.26 5.98
CA PRO A 242 10.71 23.43 6.27
C PRO A 242 10.36 22.19 7.10
N ILE A 243 11.06 21.07 6.86
CA ILE A 243 10.76 19.78 7.51
C ILE A 243 11.01 19.92 9.01
N GLY A 244 9.99 19.60 9.83
CA GLY A 244 10.06 19.71 11.29
C GLY A 244 9.89 21.13 11.84
N GLY A 245 9.56 22.12 11.00
CA GLY A 245 9.23 23.48 11.44
C GLY A 245 10.41 24.37 11.86
N GLY A 246 11.65 23.91 11.69
CA GLY A 246 12.86 24.67 12.00
C GLY A 246 13.23 25.70 10.93
N THR A 247 14.14 26.62 11.24
CA THR A 247 14.71 27.57 10.28
C THR A 247 16.00 27.01 9.67
N TYR A 248 16.06 26.90 8.34
CA TYR A 248 17.30 26.56 7.66
C TYR A 248 18.25 27.78 7.66
N THR A 249 19.45 27.60 8.23
CA THR A 249 20.49 28.64 8.30
C THR A 249 21.71 28.28 7.43
N GLY A 250 22.55 29.26 7.10
CA GLY A 250 23.81 29.03 6.37
C GLY A 250 23.59 28.66 4.90
N ALA A 251 24.31 27.65 4.40
CA ALA A 251 24.25 27.21 3.00
C ALA A 251 22.86 26.72 2.55
N LEU A 252 21.99 26.32 3.50
CA LEU A 252 20.63 25.88 3.22
C LEU A 252 19.59 27.00 3.35
N ALA A 253 20.00 28.24 3.63
CA ALA A 253 19.06 29.36 3.81
C ALA A 253 18.23 29.65 2.54
N PHE A 254 18.75 29.35 1.34
CA PHE A 254 18.00 29.50 0.09
C PHE A 254 16.78 28.57 -0.02
N LEU A 255 16.75 27.51 0.78
CA LEU A 255 15.63 26.56 0.85
C LEU A 255 14.52 27.04 1.81
N GLN A 256 14.75 28.09 2.60
CA GLN A 256 13.76 28.60 3.55
C GLN A 256 12.60 29.29 2.82
N PRO A 257 11.34 28.83 2.97
CA PRO A 257 10.21 29.48 2.35
C PRO A 257 9.82 30.77 3.10
N LYS A 258 9.20 31.72 2.39
CA LYS A 258 8.66 32.97 2.99
C LYS A 258 7.53 32.72 3.99
N SER A 259 6.77 31.64 3.79
CA SER A 259 5.74 31.15 4.70
C SER A 259 5.86 29.63 4.79
N PRO A 260 5.81 29.03 5.99
CA PRO A 260 5.88 27.58 6.12
C PRO A 260 4.69 26.93 5.39
N ILE A 261 4.97 25.85 4.67
CA ILE A 261 3.95 25.01 4.06
C ILE A 261 3.51 24.01 5.11
N THR A 262 2.32 24.22 5.65
CA THR A 262 1.72 23.34 6.66
C THR A 262 0.45 22.67 6.12
N ILE A 263 0.20 21.45 6.59
CA ILE A 263 -1.02 20.69 6.29
C ILE A 263 -1.66 20.18 7.58
N THR A 264 -2.98 19.99 7.56
CA THR A 264 -3.69 19.38 8.69
C THR A 264 -3.34 17.91 8.84
N ALA A 265 -3.41 17.39 10.08
CA ALA A 265 -3.22 15.97 10.36
C ALA A 265 -4.17 15.10 9.53
N ALA A 266 -5.44 15.50 9.39
CA ALA A 266 -6.42 14.83 8.53
C ALA A 266 -5.95 14.72 7.07
N THR A 267 -5.31 15.76 6.53
CA THR A 267 -4.81 15.75 5.14
C THR A 267 -3.62 14.80 4.99
N ALA A 268 -2.65 14.84 5.91
CA ALA A 268 -1.49 13.94 5.86
C ALA A 268 -1.91 12.46 6.02
N ILE A 269 -2.77 12.17 7.00
CA ILE A 269 -3.30 10.83 7.24
C ILE A 269 -4.09 10.36 6.01
N GLY A 270 -5.00 11.19 5.49
CA GLY A 270 -5.82 10.84 4.33
C GLY A 270 -4.99 10.58 3.07
N LEU A 271 -3.95 11.38 2.79
CA LEU A 271 -3.03 11.13 1.66
C LEU A 271 -2.22 9.84 1.85
N ALA A 272 -1.70 9.60 3.07
CA ALA A 272 -0.94 8.39 3.37
C ALA A 272 -1.80 7.11 3.22
N LEU A 273 -3.01 7.11 3.79
CA LEU A 273 -3.96 6.01 3.63
C LEU A 273 -4.40 5.84 2.17
N PHE A 274 -4.60 6.94 1.44
CA PHE A 274 -4.96 6.90 0.02
C PHE A 274 -3.83 6.28 -0.83
N LEU A 275 -2.56 6.51 -0.51
CA LEU A 275 -1.45 5.85 -1.20
C LEU A 275 -1.54 4.31 -1.07
N GLY A 276 -1.92 3.82 0.12
CA GLY A 276 -2.26 2.41 0.32
C GLY A 276 -3.39 1.95 -0.60
N CYS A 277 -4.51 2.68 -0.59
CA CYS A 277 -5.66 2.38 -1.44
C CYS A 277 -5.30 2.35 -2.94
N ALA A 278 -4.49 3.31 -3.38
CA ALA A 278 -4.05 3.45 -4.76
C ALA A 278 -3.19 2.27 -5.23
N GLY A 279 -2.32 1.74 -4.37
CA GLY A 279 -1.50 0.56 -4.65
C GLY A 279 -2.34 -0.69 -4.93
N LYS A 280 -3.19 -1.09 -3.98
CA LYS A 280 -4.02 -2.31 -4.11
C LYS A 280 -5.11 -2.20 -5.17
N SER A 281 -5.68 -1.01 -5.37
CA SER A 281 -6.74 -0.80 -6.35
C SER A 281 -6.23 -0.28 -7.70
N ALA A 282 -4.94 -0.44 -7.99
CA ALA A 282 -4.33 -0.13 -9.27
C ALA A 282 -4.73 1.26 -9.81
N GLN A 283 -4.65 2.28 -8.95
CA GLN A 283 -4.90 3.67 -9.36
C GLN A 283 -3.62 4.29 -9.89
N ILE A 284 -3.73 5.36 -10.69
CA ILE A 284 -2.57 6.17 -11.04
C ILE A 284 -1.93 6.71 -9.75
N PRO A 285 -0.61 6.56 -9.57
CA PRO A 285 0.37 6.14 -10.57
C PRO A 285 0.74 4.65 -10.53
N LEU A 286 0.23 3.86 -9.58
CA LEU A 286 0.60 2.48 -9.28
C LEU A 286 -0.21 1.40 -10.05
N TYR A 287 -0.91 1.73 -11.14
CA TYR A 287 -1.77 0.78 -11.85
C TYR A 287 -1.04 -0.30 -12.67
N VAL A 288 0.25 -0.09 -12.96
CA VAL A 288 1.05 -0.82 -13.96
C VAL A 288 1.14 -2.33 -13.73
N TRP A 289 0.92 -2.81 -12.51
CA TRP A 289 1.02 -4.22 -12.20
C TRP A 289 -0.21 -5.03 -12.63
N LEU A 290 -1.39 -4.42 -12.66
CA LEU A 290 -2.65 -5.16 -12.84
C LEU A 290 -2.79 -5.78 -14.24
N PRO A 291 -2.40 -5.10 -15.35
CA PRO A 291 -2.41 -5.72 -16.67
C PRO A 291 -1.41 -6.87 -16.81
N ASP A 292 -0.26 -6.78 -16.15
CA ASP A 292 0.78 -7.80 -16.18
C ASP A 292 0.40 -9.01 -15.29
N ALA A 293 -0.44 -8.79 -14.27
CA ALA A 293 -1.02 -9.87 -13.45
C ALA A 293 -1.83 -10.89 -14.27
N MET A 294 -2.19 -10.57 -15.53
CA MET A 294 -2.85 -11.49 -16.45
C MET A 294 -1.94 -12.64 -16.92
N ALA A 295 -0.66 -12.62 -16.57
CA ALA A 295 0.23 -13.77 -16.70
C ALA A 295 -0.23 -14.99 -15.88
N GLY A 296 -0.94 -14.76 -14.76
CA GLY A 296 -1.44 -15.83 -13.91
C GLY A 296 -2.61 -16.63 -14.54
N PRO A 297 -2.97 -17.76 -13.92
CA PRO A 297 -4.13 -18.55 -14.35
C PRO A 297 -5.43 -17.75 -14.31
N THR A 298 -6.32 -17.95 -15.28
CA THR A 298 -7.55 -17.15 -15.41
C THR A 298 -8.47 -17.13 -14.17
N PRO A 299 -8.63 -18.22 -13.40
CA PRO A 299 -9.42 -18.17 -12.16
C PRO A 299 -8.82 -17.22 -11.10
N VAL A 300 -7.49 -17.03 -11.11
CA VAL A 300 -6.81 -16.04 -10.27
C VAL A 300 -7.19 -14.63 -10.70
N SER A 301 -7.18 -14.36 -12.01
CA SER A 301 -7.61 -13.07 -12.54
C SER A 301 -9.05 -12.74 -12.11
N ALA A 302 -9.97 -13.72 -12.17
CA ALA A 302 -11.32 -13.53 -11.67
C ALA A 302 -11.34 -13.19 -10.16
N LEU A 303 -10.55 -13.89 -9.34
CA LEU A 303 -10.53 -13.65 -7.88
C LEU A 303 -9.96 -12.27 -7.51
N ILE A 304 -8.81 -11.91 -8.11
CA ILE A 304 -8.11 -10.65 -7.85
C ILE A 304 -8.96 -9.46 -8.27
N HIS A 305 -9.63 -9.55 -9.42
CA HIS A 305 -10.35 -8.43 -10.04
C HIS A 305 -11.80 -8.28 -9.58
N ALA A 306 -12.44 -9.35 -9.11
CA ALA A 306 -13.85 -9.32 -8.75
C ALA A 306 -14.07 -9.12 -7.26
N ALA A 307 -13.54 -10.04 -6.44
CA ALA A 307 -14.01 -10.21 -5.07
C ALA A 307 -13.03 -9.70 -4.01
N THR A 308 -11.77 -9.45 -4.36
CA THR A 308 -10.72 -9.37 -3.35
C THR A 308 -9.80 -8.14 -3.49
N MET A 309 -8.60 -8.32 -4.04
CA MET A 309 -7.48 -7.39 -3.94
C MET A 309 -7.80 -5.98 -4.40
N VAL A 310 -8.38 -5.84 -5.60
CA VAL A 310 -8.62 -4.51 -6.17
C VAL A 310 -9.72 -3.73 -5.45
N THR A 311 -10.58 -4.42 -4.70
CA THR A 311 -11.67 -3.81 -3.93
C THR A 311 -11.24 -3.38 -2.54
N ALA A 312 -10.10 -3.87 -2.04
CA ALA A 312 -9.60 -3.60 -0.70
C ALA A 312 -9.36 -2.09 -0.45
N GLY A 313 -8.86 -1.36 -1.44
CA GLY A 313 -8.69 0.10 -1.34
C GLY A 313 -10.01 0.84 -1.16
N ILE A 314 -11.04 0.48 -1.93
CA ILE A 314 -12.37 1.11 -1.82
C ILE A 314 -13.01 0.73 -0.48
N TYR A 315 -12.85 -0.52 -0.03
CA TYR A 315 -13.29 -0.96 1.29
C TYR A 315 -12.65 -0.12 2.40
N LEU A 316 -11.33 0.15 2.35
CA LEU A 316 -10.64 0.98 3.32
C LEU A 316 -11.14 2.43 3.32
N VAL A 317 -11.37 3.02 2.14
CA VAL A 317 -11.95 4.37 2.03
C VAL A 317 -13.35 4.44 2.63
N CYS A 318 -14.21 3.44 2.38
CA CYS A 318 -15.53 3.35 2.98
C CYS A 318 -15.45 3.13 4.50
N ARG A 319 -14.55 2.26 4.97
CA ARG A 319 -14.40 1.94 6.39
C ARG A 319 -13.91 3.14 7.20
N LEU A 320 -12.99 3.92 6.63
CA LEU A 320 -12.45 5.15 7.24
C LEU A 320 -13.06 6.42 6.62
N SER A 321 -14.29 6.34 6.11
CA SER A 321 -14.97 7.48 5.50
C SER A 321 -14.97 8.71 6.41
N PHE A 322 -15.14 8.52 7.71
CA PHE A 322 -15.10 9.57 8.74
C PHE A 322 -13.74 10.25 8.91
N VAL A 323 -12.64 9.66 8.43
CA VAL A 323 -11.31 10.30 8.36
C VAL A 323 -11.14 11.04 7.04
N PHE A 324 -11.49 10.41 5.93
CA PHE A 324 -11.32 10.99 4.58
C PHE A 324 -12.11 12.27 4.38
N VAL A 325 -13.35 12.34 4.90
CA VAL A 325 -14.21 13.53 4.74
C VAL A 325 -13.69 14.78 5.46
N LEU A 326 -12.77 14.63 6.42
CA LEU A 326 -12.21 15.75 7.17
C LEU A 326 -11.27 16.62 6.31
N SER A 327 -10.80 16.12 5.16
CA SER A 327 -9.95 16.87 4.23
C SER A 327 -10.58 16.94 2.84
N PRO A 328 -11.10 18.11 2.42
CA PRO A 328 -11.58 18.31 1.05
C PRO A 328 -10.49 18.13 0.00
N PHE A 329 -9.23 18.40 0.35
CA PHE A 329 -8.09 18.18 -0.52
C PHE A 329 -7.89 16.69 -0.83
N VAL A 330 -7.96 15.82 0.18
CA VAL A 330 -7.84 14.37 0.00
C VAL A 330 -9.00 13.84 -0.84
N MET A 331 -10.24 14.24 -0.54
CA MET A 331 -11.42 13.83 -1.32
C MET A 331 -11.30 14.23 -2.79
N THR A 332 -10.82 15.45 -3.06
CA THR A 332 -10.59 15.90 -4.44
C THR A 332 -9.45 15.13 -5.12
N THR A 333 -8.38 14.82 -4.39
CA THR A 333 -7.28 13.98 -4.90
C THR A 333 -7.80 12.60 -5.31
N ILE A 334 -8.66 11.99 -4.49
CA ILE A 334 -9.31 10.71 -4.80
C ILE A 334 -10.10 10.80 -6.12
N VAL A 335 -10.91 11.86 -6.31
CA VAL A 335 -11.71 12.04 -7.52
C VAL A 335 -10.85 12.28 -8.76
N VAL A 336 -9.84 13.16 -8.67
CA VAL A 336 -8.94 13.45 -9.80
C VAL A 336 -8.21 12.18 -10.23
N THR A 337 -7.65 11.44 -9.27
CA THR A 337 -6.95 10.19 -9.54
C THR A 337 -7.89 9.14 -10.13
N GLY A 338 -9.10 8.98 -9.58
CA GLY A 338 -10.10 8.04 -10.09
C GLY A 338 -10.53 8.36 -11.52
N ALA A 339 -10.82 9.62 -11.81
CA ALA A 339 -11.24 10.08 -13.13
C ALA A 339 -10.12 9.94 -14.18
N ALA A 340 -8.88 10.31 -13.82
CA ALA A 340 -7.70 10.12 -14.67
C ALA A 340 -7.45 8.64 -14.95
N THR A 341 -7.55 7.78 -13.93
CA THR A 341 -7.41 6.32 -14.05
C THR A 341 -8.48 5.73 -14.97
N ALA A 342 -9.74 6.20 -14.84
CA ALA A 342 -10.87 5.75 -15.64
C ALA A 342 -10.65 5.98 -17.14
N ILE A 343 -10.26 7.20 -17.53
CA ILE A 343 -10.00 7.56 -18.94
C ILE A 343 -8.75 6.88 -19.46
N LEU A 344 -7.63 6.95 -18.72
CA LEU A 344 -6.36 6.38 -19.17
C LEU A 344 -6.53 4.90 -19.48
N ALA A 345 -7.09 4.13 -18.57
CA ALA A 345 -7.30 2.70 -18.78
C ALA A 345 -8.29 2.41 -19.92
N ALA A 346 -9.35 3.22 -20.06
CA ALA A 346 -10.29 3.08 -21.16
C ALA A 346 -9.62 3.28 -22.53
N THR A 347 -8.73 4.27 -22.67
CA THR A 347 -8.02 4.53 -23.94
C THR A 347 -7.12 3.37 -24.34
N ILE A 348 -6.46 2.73 -23.38
CA ILE A 348 -5.62 1.56 -23.61
C ILE A 348 -6.49 0.38 -24.07
N ALA A 349 -7.59 0.10 -23.36
CA ALA A 349 -8.48 -1.01 -23.66
C ALA A 349 -9.10 -0.97 -25.08
N LEU A 350 -9.23 0.22 -25.69
CA LEU A 350 -9.74 0.37 -27.07
C LEU A 350 -8.91 -0.43 -28.09
N VAL A 351 -7.60 -0.51 -27.90
CA VAL A 351 -6.66 -1.06 -28.89
C VAL A 351 -5.99 -2.38 -28.48
N GLN A 352 -6.16 -2.82 -27.22
CA GLN A 352 -5.59 -4.07 -26.75
C GLN A 352 -6.19 -5.29 -27.49
N ASN A 353 -5.36 -6.26 -27.83
CA ASN A 353 -5.78 -7.46 -28.59
C ASN A 353 -5.96 -8.71 -27.73
N ASP A 354 -5.35 -8.73 -26.54
CA ASP A 354 -5.47 -9.81 -25.57
C ASP A 354 -6.78 -9.67 -24.77
N ILE A 355 -7.60 -10.72 -24.76
CA ILE A 355 -8.90 -10.73 -24.10
C ILE A 355 -8.80 -10.47 -22.59
N LYS A 356 -7.79 -11.04 -21.90
CA LYS A 356 -7.59 -10.84 -20.47
C LYS A 356 -7.10 -9.42 -20.18
N LYS A 357 -6.20 -8.87 -21.01
CA LYS A 357 -5.72 -7.49 -20.82
C LYS A 357 -6.83 -6.46 -21.05
N VAL A 358 -7.73 -6.66 -22.01
CA VAL A 358 -8.93 -5.81 -22.15
C VAL A 358 -9.78 -5.84 -20.88
N LEU A 359 -9.99 -7.03 -20.30
CA LEU A 359 -10.72 -7.20 -19.04
C LEU A 359 -9.98 -6.61 -17.82
N ALA A 360 -8.64 -6.64 -17.81
CA ALA A 360 -7.83 -6.02 -16.78
C ALA A 360 -7.92 -4.49 -16.83
N TYR A 361 -7.71 -3.88 -18.00
CA TYR A 361 -7.83 -2.42 -18.15
C TYR A 361 -9.26 -1.93 -17.92
N SER A 362 -10.27 -2.70 -18.31
CA SER A 362 -11.64 -2.35 -17.95
C SER A 362 -11.88 -2.42 -16.44
N THR A 363 -11.12 -3.24 -15.69
CA THR A 363 -11.17 -3.25 -14.22
C THR A 363 -10.52 -2.00 -13.65
N VAL A 364 -9.32 -1.64 -14.13
CA VAL A 364 -8.66 -0.37 -13.77
C VAL A 364 -9.61 0.82 -14.00
N SER A 365 -10.32 0.80 -15.13
CA SER A 365 -11.30 1.83 -15.45
C SER A 365 -12.50 1.85 -14.50
N GLN A 366 -13.13 0.70 -14.20
CA GLN A 366 -14.27 0.62 -13.25
C GLN A 366 -13.87 0.99 -11.82
N LEU A 367 -12.67 0.63 -11.37
CA LEU A 367 -12.15 1.08 -10.07
C LEU A 367 -12.07 2.61 -10.05
N GLY A 368 -11.64 3.24 -11.14
CA GLY A 368 -11.68 4.69 -11.29
C GLY A 368 -13.08 5.28 -11.07
N PHE A 369 -14.14 4.65 -11.60
CA PHE A 369 -15.54 5.04 -11.31
C PHE A 369 -15.85 4.92 -9.80
N MET A 370 -15.45 3.81 -9.17
CA MET A 370 -15.69 3.60 -7.73
C MET A 370 -14.96 4.64 -6.88
N PHE A 371 -13.71 4.99 -7.21
CA PHE A 371 -12.95 6.04 -6.53
C PHE A 371 -13.59 7.41 -6.72
N VAL A 372 -14.11 7.73 -7.91
CA VAL A 372 -14.91 8.95 -8.09
C VAL A 372 -16.13 8.94 -7.18
N GLY A 373 -16.86 7.82 -7.09
CA GLY A 373 -18.03 7.67 -6.21
C GLY A 373 -17.73 7.92 -4.73
N VAL A 374 -16.74 7.23 -4.17
CA VAL A 374 -16.35 7.45 -2.76
C VAL A 374 -15.69 8.82 -2.54
N GLY A 375 -14.99 9.36 -3.55
CA GLY A 375 -14.31 10.65 -3.50
C GLY A 375 -15.26 11.85 -3.55
N VAL A 376 -16.44 11.73 -4.14
CA VAL A 376 -17.51 12.74 -4.04
C VAL A 376 -18.35 12.61 -2.77
N GLY A 377 -17.98 11.70 -1.87
CA GLY A 377 -18.71 11.40 -0.62
C GLY A 377 -19.91 10.46 -0.79
N ALA A 378 -20.14 9.91 -1.99
CA ALA A 378 -21.18 8.93 -2.26
C ALA A 378 -20.69 7.50 -1.94
N PHE A 379 -20.32 7.26 -0.67
CA PHE A 379 -19.72 6.00 -0.22
C PHE A 379 -20.61 4.78 -0.52
N SER A 380 -21.92 4.89 -0.29
CA SER A 380 -22.89 3.83 -0.62
C SER A 380 -22.93 3.52 -2.11
N ALA A 381 -22.94 4.52 -2.99
CA ALA A 381 -22.97 4.32 -4.44
C ALA A 381 -21.66 3.70 -4.95
N GLY A 382 -20.51 4.20 -4.47
CA GLY A 382 -19.20 3.64 -4.79
C GLY A 382 -19.09 2.16 -4.38
N PHE A 383 -19.55 1.83 -3.18
CA PHE A 383 -19.57 0.45 -2.68
C PHE A 383 -20.63 -0.43 -3.38
N PHE A 384 -21.79 0.13 -3.72
CA PHE A 384 -22.79 -0.60 -4.51
C PHE A 384 -22.23 -1.01 -5.88
N HIS A 385 -21.42 -0.16 -6.50
CA HIS A 385 -20.73 -0.55 -7.74
C HIS A 385 -19.66 -1.63 -7.49
N VAL A 386 -18.96 -1.65 -6.35
CA VAL A 386 -18.09 -2.79 -5.96
C VAL A 386 -18.89 -4.10 -5.93
N PHE A 387 -20.07 -4.07 -5.31
CA PHE A 387 -20.97 -5.22 -5.21
C PHE A 387 -21.39 -5.75 -6.58
N THR A 388 -21.91 -4.89 -7.47
CA THR A 388 -22.33 -5.31 -8.82
C THR A 388 -21.15 -5.78 -9.66
N HIS A 389 -20.00 -5.11 -9.54
CA HIS A 389 -18.76 -5.42 -10.24
C HIS A 389 -18.20 -6.79 -9.93
N ALA A 390 -18.30 -7.25 -8.68
CA ALA A 390 -17.87 -8.59 -8.31
C ALA A 390 -18.53 -9.67 -9.18
N PHE A 391 -19.83 -9.54 -9.47
CA PHE A 391 -20.54 -10.54 -10.29
C PHE A 391 -20.16 -10.45 -11.77
N PHE A 392 -20.27 -9.27 -12.39
CA PHE A 392 -20.05 -9.17 -13.83
C PHE A 392 -18.57 -9.33 -14.20
N LYS A 393 -17.62 -8.94 -13.34
CA LYS A 393 -16.19 -9.21 -13.60
C LYS A 393 -15.81 -10.66 -13.43
N ALA A 394 -16.30 -11.32 -12.37
CA ALA A 394 -16.06 -12.75 -12.23
C ALA A 394 -16.63 -13.48 -13.46
N CYS A 395 -17.85 -13.12 -13.90
CA CYS A 395 -18.45 -13.70 -15.10
C CYS A 395 -17.60 -13.46 -16.36
N LEU A 396 -17.13 -12.22 -16.59
CA LEU A 396 -16.31 -11.88 -17.77
C LEU A 396 -14.95 -12.60 -17.77
N PHE A 397 -14.24 -12.63 -16.64
CA PHE A 397 -12.94 -13.31 -16.55
C PHE A 397 -13.07 -14.82 -16.67
N LEU A 398 -14.04 -15.43 -15.98
CA LEU A 398 -14.29 -16.87 -16.11
C LEU A 398 -14.80 -17.22 -17.52
N GLY A 399 -15.61 -16.36 -18.14
CA GLY A 399 -16.08 -16.54 -19.51
C GLY A 399 -14.94 -16.45 -20.53
N ALA A 400 -14.04 -15.47 -20.36
CA ALA A 400 -12.80 -15.40 -21.12
C ALA A 400 -11.93 -16.65 -20.88
N GLY A 401 -11.88 -17.17 -19.65
CA GLY A 401 -11.20 -18.42 -19.34
C GLY A 401 -11.79 -19.62 -20.10
N SER A 402 -13.10 -19.70 -20.25
CA SER A 402 -13.75 -20.77 -21.03
C SER A 402 -13.40 -20.65 -22.50
N VAL A 403 -13.39 -19.43 -23.05
CA VAL A 403 -12.93 -19.16 -24.41
C VAL A 403 -11.46 -19.56 -24.58
N ILE A 404 -10.57 -19.15 -23.68
CA ILE A 404 -9.14 -19.48 -23.73
C ILE A 404 -8.93 -20.98 -23.63
N HIS A 405 -9.69 -21.68 -22.79
CA HIS A 405 -9.59 -23.14 -22.67
C HIS A 405 -9.96 -23.85 -23.98
N ALA A 406 -11.04 -23.41 -24.63
CA ALA A 406 -11.44 -23.93 -25.94
C ALA A 406 -10.44 -23.58 -27.05
N MET A 407 -9.85 -22.39 -27.02
CA MET A 407 -8.84 -21.95 -27.99
C MET A 407 -7.48 -22.66 -27.79
N HIS A 408 -7.06 -22.87 -26.55
CA HIS A 408 -5.79 -23.53 -26.23
C HIS A 408 -5.78 -25.00 -26.64
N GLY A 409 -6.94 -25.68 -26.54
CA GLY A 409 -7.10 -27.04 -27.06
C GLY A 409 -6.86 -27.18 -28.57
N ARG A 410 -6.81 -26.05 -29.29
CA ARG A 410 -6.63 -25.98 -30.75
C ARG A 410 -5.31 -25.35 -31.18
N ILE A 411 -4.98 -24.19 -30.62
CA ILE A 411 -3.82 -23.39 -31.02
C ILE A 411 -2.53 -23.89 -30.33
N HIS A 412 -2.64 -24.51 -29.14
CA HIS A 412 -1.50 -24.99 -28.33
C HIS A 412 -0.40 -23.93 -28.07
N ASP A 413 -0.79 -22.65 -28.04
CA ASP A 413 0.08 -21.51 -27.75
C ASP A 413 -0.66 -20.59 -26.76
N ASP A 414 -0.04 -20.33 -25.61
CA ASP A 414 -0.67 -19.58 -24.51
C ASP A 414 -0.98 -18.12 -24.87
N VAL A 415 -0.15 -17.50 -25.72
CA VAL A 415 -0.28 -16.09 -26.10
C VAL A 415 -1.31 -15.95 -27.21
N LYS A 416 -1.22 -16.76 -28.26
CA LYS A 416 -2.14 -16.71 -29.40
C LYS A 416 -3.56 -17.14 -29.00
N SER A 417 -3.71 -18.07 -28.05
CA SER A 417 -5.02 -18.48 -27.54
C SER A 417 -5.77 -17.38 -26.78
N GLN A 418 -5.06 -16.32 -26.37
CA GLN A 418 -5.64 -15.15 -25.67
C GLN A 418 -5.92 -13.98 -26.61
N ASP A 419 -5.40 -14.00 -27.83
CA ASP A 419 -5.51 -12.91 -28.79
C ASP A 419 -6.81 -13.00 -29.62
N MET A 420 -7.66 -11.98 -29.49
CA MET A 420 -8.98 -11.92 -30.14
C MET A 420 -8.92 -11.92 -31.67
N ARG A 421 -7.76 -11.63 -32.26
CA ARG A 421 -7.57 -11.68 -33.72
C ARG A 421 -7.70 -13.11 -34.25
N PHE A 422 -7.35 -14.12 -33.45
CA PHE A 422 -7.47 -15.54 -33.79
C PHE A 422 -8.79 -16.18 -33.33
N MET A 423 -9.71 -15.39 -32.77
CA MET A 423 -11.04 -15.85 -32.33
C MET A 423 -12.12 -15.59 -33.41
N GLY A 424 -13.40 -15.54 -33.04
CA GLY A 424 -14.52 -15.23 -33.93
C GLY A 424 -15.46 -16.43 -34.12
N GLY A 425 -16.74 -16.18 -34.40
CA GLY A 425 -17.72 -17.24 -34.70
C GLY A 425 -17.99 -18.26 -33.58
N LEU A 426 -17.49 -18.04 -32.37
CA LEU A 426 -17.60 -18.97 -31.25
C LEU A 426 -19.02 -19.16 -30.72
N LYS A 427 -19.96 -18.25 -31.04
CA LYS A 427 -21.37 -18.37 -30.62
C LYS A 427 -22.01 -19.71 -30.98
N LYS A 428 -21.63 -20.30 -32.13
CA LYS A 428 -22.18 -21.58 -32.61
C LYS A 428 -21.72 -22.77 -31.75
N TYR A 429 -20.54 -22.66 -31.16
CA TYR A 429 -19.86 -23.73 -30.44
C TYR A 429 -20.03 -23.64 -28.92
N MET A 430 -20.17 -22.42 -28.40
CA MET A 430 -20.22 -22.13 -26.96
C MET A 430 -21.41 -21.23 -26.60
N PRO A 431 -22.66 -21.71 -26.73
CA PRO A 431 -23.86 -20.89 -26.53
C PRO A 431 -24.05 -20.42 -25.09
N PHE A 432 -23.65 -21.22 -24.09
CA PHE A 432 -23.79 -20.82 -22.68
C PHE A 432 -22.75 -19.76 -22.33
N THR A 433 -21.50 -19.96 -22.75
CA THR A 433 -20.45 -18.94 -22.58
C THR A 433 -20.81 -17.65 -23.32
N TYR A 434 -21.42 -17.73 -24.50
CA TYR A 434 -21.89 -16.56 -25.25
C TYR A 434 -22.91 -15.71 -24.47
N TRP A 435 -23.99 -16.33 -23.98
CA TRP A 435 -25.07 -15.59 -23.30
C TRP A 435 -24.61 -15.04 -21.95
N THR A 436 -23.85 -15.82 -21.19
CA THR A 436 -23.30 -15.36 -19.90
C THR A 436 -22.33 -14.20 -20.07
N PHE A 437 -21.43 -14.27 -21.06
CA PHE A 437 -20.51 -13.18 -21.40
C PHE A 437 -21.25 -11.94 -21.90
N LEU A 438 -22.30 -12.10 -22.72
CA LEU A 438 -23.14 -10.99 -23.19
C LEU A 438 -23.86 -10.30 -22.03
N THR A 439 -24.50 -11.05 -21.12
CA THR A 439 -25.17 -10.50 -19.94
C THR A 439 -24.21 -9.70 -19.07
N ALA A 440 -23.00 -10.22 -18.83
CA ALA A 440 -21.99 -9.49 -18.07
C ALA A 440 -21.44 -8.27 -18.83
N THR A 441 -21.34 -8.34 -20.16
CA THR A 441 -20.97 -7.22 -21.03
C THR A 441 -22.01 -6.10 -21.01
N LEU A 442 -23.30 -6.45 -21.06
CA LEU A 442 -24.41 -5.50 -20.93
C LEU A 442 -24.40 -4.84 -19.55
N ALA A 443 -24.14 -5.61 -18.50
CA ALA A 443 -24.00 -5.09 -17.14
C ALA A 443 -22.87 -4.05 -17.04
N ILE A 444 -21.62 -4.39 -17.40
CA ILE A 444 -20.50 -3.44 -17.28
C ILE A 444 -20.62 -2.21 -18.21
N ALA A 445 -21.27 -2.38 -19.38
CA ALA A 445 -21.49 -1.29 -20.32
C ALA A 445 -22.54 -0.28 -19.85
N GLY A 446 -23.34 -0.63 -18.83
CA GLY A 446 -24.42 0.22 -18.32
C GLY A 446 -25.69 0.14 -19.17
N ALA A 447 -25.98 -1.03 -19.75
CA ALA A 447 -27.22 -1.22 -20.50
C ALA A 447 -28.44 -1.03 -19.58
N PRO A 448 -29.52 -0.35 -20.05
CA PRO A 448 -30.74 -0.18 -19.26
C PRO A 448 -31.25 -1.51 -18.69
N LEU A 449 -31.68 -1.50 -17.42
CA LEU A 449 -32.15 -2.67 -16.64
C LEU A 449 -31.07 -3.65 -16.15
N PHE A 450 -29.80 -3.49 -16.51
CA PHE A 450 -28.72 -4.33 -15.98
C PHE A 450 -28.03 -3.67 -14.78
N SER A 451 -27.26 -4.43 -13.99
CA SER A 451 -26.71 -3.95 -12.71
C SER A 451 -25.81 -2.72 -12.81
N GLY A 452 -25.06 -2.60 -13.90
CA GLY A 452 -24.18 -1.44 -14.11
C GLY A 452 -24.95 -0.16 -14.40
N PHE A 453 -26.14 -0.21 -14.99
CA PHE A 453 -26.98 0.98 -15.17
C PHE A 453 -27.31 1.60 -13.81
N PHE A 454 -27.83 0.81 -12.88
CA PHE A 454 -28.18 1.30 -11.55
C PHE A 454 -26.97 1.79 -10.75
N SER A 455 -25.88 1.00 -10.73
CA SER A 455 -24.73 1.33 -9.88
C SER A 455 -23.81 2.42 -10.46
N LYS A 456 -23.58 2.43 -11.77
CA LYS A 456 -22.66 3.38 -12.42
C LYS A 456 -23.32 4.74 -12.64
N ASP A 457 -24.58 4.77 -13.06
CA ASP A 457 -25.29 6.04 -13.28
C ASP A 457 -25.55 6.74 -11.95
N GLU A 458 -25.71 6.00 -10.84
CA GLU A 458 -25.79 6.59 -9.50
C GLU A 458 -24.51 7.35 -9.14
N ILE A 459 -23.33 6.80 -9.45
CA ILE A 459 -22.05 7.51 -9.26
C ILE A 459 -21.98 8.78 -10.11
N LEU A 460 -22.36 8.69 -11.39
CA LEU A 460 -22.39 9.84 -12.29
C LEU A 460 -23.34 10.94 -11.78
N PHE A 461 -24.55 10.54 -11.39
CA PHE A 461 -25.55 11.42 -10.81
C PHE A 461 -25.02 12.14 -9.56
N LYS A 462 -24.44 11.40 -8.60
CA LYS A 462 -23.90 11.96 -7.36
C LYS A 462 -22.70 12.87 -7.62
N ALA A 463 -21.86 12.56 -8.62
CA ALA A 463 -20.74 13.42 -9.01
C ALA A 463 -21.20 14.76 -9.62
N PHE A 464 -22.30 14.76 -10.38
CA PHE A 464 -22.87 16.00 -10.93
C PHE A 464 -23.56 16.85 -9.86
N VAL A 465 -24.33 16.22 -8.97
CA VAL A 465 -25.13 16.91 -7.95
C VAL A 465 -24.28 17.44 -6.79
N SER A 466 -23.18 16.76 -6.47
CA SER A 466 -22.22 17.21 -5.44
C SER A 466 -21.40 18.37 -5.99
N LYS A 467 -21.95 19.59 -5.91
CA LYS A 467 -21.32 20.84 -6.39
C LYS A 467 -19.91 21.06 -5.83
N SER A 468 -19.67 20.61 -4.60
CA SER A 468 -18.34 20.46 -4.00
C SER A 468 -18.01 18.97 -3.85
N VAL A 469 -16.82 18.56 -4.28
CA VAL A 469 -16.36 17.15 -4.16
C VAL A 469 -16.38 16.68 -2.71
N ASN A 470 -16.13 17.59 -1.77
CA ASN A 470 -16.37 17.34 -0.36
C ASN A 470 -17.74 17.93 0.03
N PRO A 471 -18.69 17.09 0.48
CA PRO A 471 -20.03 17.55 0.85
C PRO A 471 -20.06 18.46 2.08
N PHE A 472 -18.96 18.58 2.81
CA PHE A 472 -18.85 19.29 4.09
C PHE A 472 -17.87 20.47 4.07
N ALA A 473 -17.28 20.83 2.92
CA ALA A 473 -16.22 21.85 2.86
C ALA A 473 -16.64 23.22 3.46
N GLU A 474 -17.89 23.63 3.24
CA GLU A 474 -18.44 24.88 3.80
C GLU A 474 -18.65 24.78 5.32
N GLN A 475 -19.10 23.62 5.83
CA GLN A 475 -19.32 23.38 7.26
C GLN A 475 -18.00 23.18 8.02
N LEU A 476 -17.01 22.56 7.38
CA LEU A 476 -15.64 22.49 7.89
C LEU A 476 -15.03 23.89 7.99
N SER A 477 -15.28 24.77 7.01
CA SER A 477 -14.80 26.15 7.06
C SER A 477 -15.45 26.96 8.19
N SER A 478 -16.74 26.74 8.47
CA SER A 478 -17.42 27.39 9.60
C SER A 478 -16.99 26.83 10.96
N LYS A 479 -16.79 25.52 11.09
CA LYS A 479 -16.26 24.87 12.31
C LYS A 479 -14.80 25.21 12.59
N ALA A 480 -13.96 25.29 11.55
CA ALA A 480 -12.52 25.52 11.69
C ALA A 480 -12.16 27.00 11.89
N GLY A 481 -13.11 27.93 11.75
CA GLY A 481 -12.85 29.37 11.83
C GLY A 481 -11.90 29.92 10.75
N ALA A 482 -11.59 29.10 9.74
CA ALA A 482 -10.67 29.39 8.65
C ALA A 482 -11.21 28.80 7.35
N THR A 483 -10.95 29.46 6.22
CA THR A 483 -11.35 28.96 4.91
C THR A 483 -10.58 27.69 4.58
N VAL A 484 -11.26 26.55 4.58
CA VAL A 484 -10.70 25.28 4.10
C VAL A 484 -10.68 25.31 2.58
N TRP A 485 -9.60 24.82 1.97
CA TRP A 485 -9.51 24.71 0.52
C TRP A 485 -10.66 23.85 -0.02
N ALA A 486 -11.36 24.32 -1.05
CA ALA A 486 -12.41 23.58 -1.74
C ALA A 486 -12.23 23.72 -3.26
N PRO A 487 -12.55 22.67 -4.05
CA PRO A 487 -12.49 22.75 -5.50
C PRO A 487 -13.58 23.71 -6.05
N PRO A 488 -13.39 24.26 -7.27
CA PRO A 488 -14.38 25.11 -7.91
C PRO A 488 -15.74 24.42 -8.10
N ALA A 489 -16.85 25.17 -8.04
CA ALA A 489 -18.20 24.60 -8.12
C ALA A 489 -18.53 23.87 -9.44
N TRP A 490 -17.82 24.17 -10.53
CA TRP A 490 -17.96 23.49 -11.82
C TRP A 490 -17.23 22.14 -11.87
N PHE A 491 -16.41 21.83 -10.88
CA PHE A 491 -15.54 20.66 -10.91
C PHE A 491 -16.34 19.34 -10.95
N GLY A 492 -17.42 19.21 -10.16
CA GLY A 492 -18.28 18.02 -10.19
C GLY A 492 -18.92 17.78 -11.56
N GLN A 493 -19.32 18.85 -12.26
CA GLN A 493 -19.86 18.79 -13.62
C GLN A 493 -18.80 18.36 -14.64
N ALA A 494 -17.56 18.87 -14.50
CA ALA A 494 -16.45 18.44 -15.35
C ALA A 494 -16.13 16.95 -15.15
N VAL A 495 -16.12 16.48 -13.89
CA VAL A 495 -15.95 15.05 -13.58
C VAL A 495 -17.06 14.22 -14.24
N PHE A 496 -18.32 14.63 -14.14
CA PHE A 496 -19.42 13.94 -14.82
C PHE A 496 -19.16 13.76 -16.32
N VAL A 497 -18.78 14.83 -17.04
CA VAL A 497 -18.51 14.77 -18.48
C VAL A 497 -17.36 13.80 -18.80
N VAL A 498 -16.26 13.91 -18.05
CA VAL A 498 -15.09 13.03 -18.15
C VAL A 498 -15.48 11.55 -17.94
N MET A 499 -16.33 11.27 -16.96
CA MET A 499 -16.79 9.92 -16.66
C MET A 499 -17.82 9.40 -17.68
N VAL A 500 -18.64 10.25 -18.29
CA VAL A 500 -19.52 9.88 -19.43
C VAL A 500 -18.68 9.50 -20.66
N ILE A 501 -17.59 10.22 -20.93
CA ILE A 501 -16.64 9.84 -21.99
C ILE A 501 -16.02 8.47 -21.70
N ALA A 502 -15.52 8.26 -20.47
CA ALA A 502 -15.00 6.96 -20.05
C ALA A 502 -16.06 5.84 -20.14
N ALA A 503 -17.33 6.14 -19.84
CA ALA A 503 -18.43 5.21 -19.96
C ALA A 503 -18.72 4.84 -21.42
N THR A 504 -18.66 5.80 -22.33
CA THR A 504 -18.80 5.58 -23.78
C THR A 504 -17.72 4.66 -24.31
N MET A 505 -16.47 4.92 -23.91
CA MET A 505 -15.33 4.07 -24.26
C MET A 505 -15.46 2.67 -23.68
N THR A 506 -16.00 2.56 -22.46
CA THR A 506 -16.30 1.27 -21.81
C THR A 506 -17.25 0.43 -22.65
N ALA A 507 -18.38 1.01 -23.06
CA ALA A 507 -19.31 0.30 -23.93
C ALA A 507 -18.60 -0.12 -25.23
N PHE A 508 -17.82 0.77 -25.85
CA PHE A 508 -17.10 0.45 -27.09
C PHE A 508 -16.12 -0.73 -26.94
N TYR A 509 -15.17 -0.69 -26.00
CA TYR A 509 -14.14 -1.75 -25.92
C TYR A 509 -14.73 -3.08 -25.45
N MET A 510 -15.79 -3.07 -24.64
CA MET A 510 -16.45 -4.29 -24.18
C MET A 510 -17.22 -4.97 -25.31
N PHE A 511 -17.97 -4.20 -26.11
CA PHE A 511 -18.64 -4.76 -27.28
C PHE A 511 -17.68 -5.13 -28.40
N ARG A 512 -16.57 -4.40 -28.58
CA ARG A 512 -15.46 -4.81 -29.45
C ARG A 512 -14.94 -6.19 -29.03
N CYS A 513 -14.64 -6.37 -27.75
CA CYS A 513 -14.18 -7.65 -27.20
C CYS A 513 -15.18 -8.78 -27.48
N PHE A 514 -16.46 -8.52 -27.22
CA PHE A 514 -17.53 -9.48 -27.45
C PHE A 514 -17.72 -9.85 -28.94
N PHE A 515 -17.75 -8.85 -29.84
CA PHE A 515 -17.94 -9.09 -31.27
C PHE A 515 -16.75 -9.85 -31.88
N LEU A 516 -15.52 -9.42 -31.58
CA LEU A 516 -14.32 -10.11 -32.09
C LEU A 516 -14.22 -11.56 -31.61
N THR A 517 -14.68 -11.84 -30.40
CA THR A 517 -14.61 -13.19 -29.81
C THR A 517 -15.69 -14.11 -30.39
N PHE A 518 -16.95 -13.68 -30.45
CA PHE A 518 -18.08 -14.58 -30.70
C PHE A 518 -18.71 -14.47 -32.09
N HIS A 519 -18.52 -13.36 -32.80
CA HIS A 519 -19.17 -13.10 -34.09
C HIS A 519 -18.18 -13.15 -35.26
N GLY A 520 -18.72 -13.06 -36.48
CA GLY A 520 -17.95 -13.23 -37.71
C GLY A 520 -17.52 -14.68 -37.95
N ASN A 521 -16.54 -14.85 -38.84
CA ASN A 521 -15.95 -16.16 -39.12
C ASN A 521 -14.92 -16.50 -38.05
N PHE A 522 -14.82 -17.79 -37.71
CA PHE A 522 -13.76 -18.28 -36.83
C PHE A 522 -12.41 -18.16 -37.54
N ARG A 523 -11.42 -17.52 -36.90
CA ARG A 523 -10.12 -17.19 -37.51
C ARG A 523 -8.96 -18.02 -36.98
N GLY A 524 -9.21 -18.96 -36.08
CA GLY A 524 -8.18 -19.84 -35.51
C GLY A 524 -7.90 -21.11 -36.33
N TRP A 525 -8.32 -21.19 -37.60
CA TRP A 525 -8.24 -22.44 -38.39
C TRP A 525 -6.81 -22.84 -38.80
N GLU A 526 -5.91 -21.87 -39.01
CA GLU A 526 -4.65 -22.06 -39.75
C GLU A 526 -3.39 -21.77 -38.92
N VAL A 527 -3.38 -22.12 -37.63
CA VAL A 527 -2.17 -21.91 -36.81
C VAL A 527 -1.32 -23.17 -36.83
N GLY A 528 -0.48 -23.31 -37.87
CA GLY A 528 0.63 -24.26 -37.86
C GLY A 528 1.58 -23.94 -36.71
N ARG A 529 2.08 -24.97 -36.01
CA ARG A 529 3.10 -24.79 -34.97
C ARG A 529 4.31 -24.10 -35.58
N ALA A 530 4.70 -22.94 -35.04
CA ALA A 530 6.08 -22.49 -35.23
C ALA A 530 6.95 -23.42 -34.37
N SER A 531 7.74 -24.26 -35.03
CA SER A 531 8.77 -25.07 -34.40
C SER A 531 9.58 -24.20 -33.44
N ALA A 532 9.84 -24.75 -32.26
CA ALA A 532 10.68 -24.14 -31.25
C ALA A 532 11.95 -23.58 -31.88
N PHE A 533 12.21 -22.32 -31.62
CA PHE A 533 13.45 -21.65 -32.01
C PHE A 533 14.61 -22.36 -31.29
N ARG A 534 15.30 -23.24 -32.04
CA ARG A 534 16.75 -23.43 -32.06
C ARG A 534 17.43 -23.36 -30.67
N SER A 535 17.42 -24.46 -29.93
CA SER A 535 18.54 -24.77 -29.03
C SER A 535 19.78 -24.99 -29.90
N LEU A 536 20.81 -24.16 -29.70
CA LEU A 536 22.14 -24.37 -30.26
C LEU A 536 22.68 -25.74 -29.80
N PRO A 537 23.55 -26.39 -30.60
CA PRO A 537 23.99 -27.75 -30.34
C PRO A 537 24.89 -27.80 -29.11
N ALA A 538 24.57 -28.70 -28.18
CA ALA A 538 25.58 -29.29 -27.31
C ALA A 538 26.16 -30.47 -28.08
N ASP A 539 27.44 -30.38 -28.41
CA ASP A 539 28.24 -31.56 -28.72
C ASP A 539 28.23 -32.45 -27.48
N GLU A 540 27.61 -33.63 -27.58
CA GLU A 540 28.02 -34.83 -26.84
C GLU A 540 27.28 -36.06 -27.41
N GLU A 541 28.09 -36.99 -27.91
CA GLU A 541 27.71 -38.30 -28.43
C GLU A 541 27.04 -39.16 -27.35
N VAL A 542 25.85 -39.72 -27.62
CA VAL A 542 25.40 -40.99 -27.02
C VAL A 542 24.51 -41.76 -28.01
N ASP A 543 25.03 -42.89 -28.48
CA ASP A 543 24.30 -43.99 -29.11
C ASP A 543 23.39 -44.72 -28.10
N HIS A 544 22.12 -44.98 -28.47
CA HIS A 544 21.50 -46.32 -28.50
C HIS A 544 19.97 -46.28 -28.59
N ASP A 545 19.47 -46.82 -29.71
CA ASP A 545 18.34 -47.74 -29.89
C ASP A 545 17.09 -47.63 -29.00
N GLY A 546 15.97 -47.29 -29.64
CA GLY A 546 14.62 -47.43 -29.09
C GLY A 546 13.57 -46.87 -30.03
N ASP A 547 13.14 -47.69 -30.98
CA ASP A 547 12.02 -47.45 -31.90
C ASP A 547 10.75 -47.02 -31.14
N HIS A 548 10.46 -45.72 -31.17
CA HIS A 548 9.10 -45.21 -31.14
C HIS A 548 8.97 -44.16 -32.23
N HIS A 549 8.42 -44.61 -33.36
CA HIS A 549 7.87 -43.77 -34.41
C HIS A 549 6.91 -42.74 -33.80
N HIS A 550 7.40 -41.55 -33.48
CA HIS A 550 6.61 -40.35 -33.59
C HIS A 550 6.68 -39.96 -35.06
N GLU A 551 5.77 -40.52 -35.86
CA GLU A 551 5.43 -39.93 -37.14
C GLU A 551 5.21 -38.44 -36.91
N GLU A 552 6.01 -37.63 -37.60
CA GLU A 552 5.76 -36.20 -37.75
C GLU A 552 4.40 -36.07 -38.45
N GLU A 553 3.32 -36.06 -37.66
CA GLU A 553 1.99 -35.72 -38.15
C GLU A 553 2.08 -34.34 -38.80
N ASP A 554 1.81 -34.33 -40.10
CA ASP A 554 1.58 -33.15 -40.94
C ASP A 554 0.87 -32.05 -40.14
N LEU A 555 1.60 -30.97 -39.83
CA LEU A 555 1.22 -29.92 -38.86
C LEU A 555 0.14 -28.94 -39.39
N THR A 556 -0.71 -29.43 -40.28
CA THR A 556 -1.86 -28.76 -40.89
C THR A 556 -3.20 -29.42 -40.53
N VAL A 557 -3.20 -30.51 -39.75
CA VAL A 557 -4.44 -31.20 -39.37
C VAL A 557 -5.30 -30.29 -38.48
N PRO A 558 -6.54 -29.98 -38.87
CA PRO A 558 -7.44 -29.16 -38.06
C PRO A 558 -7.74 -29.87 -36.74
N GLY A 559 -7.32 -29.25 -35.63
CA GLY A 559 -7.68 -29.70 -34.29
C GLY A 559 -9.21 -29.76 -34.08
N PRO A 560 -9.67 -30.44 -33.00
CA PRO A 560 -11.09 -30.62 -32.75
C PRO A 560 -11.82 -29.28 -32.68
N PRO A 561 -13.10 -29.22 -33.13
CA PRO A 561 -13.86 -27.98 -33.10
C PRO A 561 -13.94 -27.45 -31.66
N PRO A 562 -13.97 -26.12 -31.47
CA PRO A 562 -14.24 -25.54 -30.16
C PRO A 562 -15.51 -26.16 -29.57
N HIS A 563 -15.49 -26.43 -28.28
CA HIS A 563 -16.63 -26.99 -27.58
C HIS A 563 -16.90 -26.19 -26.31
N GLU A 564 -18.13 -26.33 -25.80
CA GLU A 564 -18.52 -25.70 -24.55
C GLU A 564 -17.70 -26.25 -23.37
N SER A 565 -17.49 -25.39 -22.38
CA SER A 565 -16.80 -25.78 -21.16
C SER A 565 -17.64 -26.78 -20.31
N PRO A 566 -17.00 -27.66 -19.52
CA PRO A 566 -17.71 -28.64 -18.68
C PRO A 566 -18.54 -27.95 -17.59
N TRP A 567 -19.47 -28.69 -16.98
CA TRP A 567 -20.46 -28.13 -16.06
C TRP A 567 -19.86 -27.39 -14.86
N GLN A 568 -18.69 -27.80 -14.35
CA GLN A 568 -18.00 -27.13 -13.25
C GLN A 568 -17.56 -25.71 -13.63
N MET A 569 -17.40 -25.43 -14.92
CA MET A 569 -17.10 -24.09 -15.44
C MET A 569 -18.39 -23.36 -15.85
N THR A 570 -19.35 -24.04 -16.48
CA THR A 570 -20.59 -23.42 -16.98
C THR A 570 -21.54 -22.98 -15.86
N VAL A 571 -21.69 -23.78 -14.78
CA VAL A 571 -22.62 -23.44 -13.68
C VAL A 571 -22.21 -22.14 -12.98
N PRO A 572 -20.95 -21.92 -12.58
CA PRO A 572 -20.49 -20.61 -12.10
C PRO A 572 -20.84 -19.45 -13.03
N LEU A 573 -20.66 -19.61 -14.35
CA LEU A 573 -20.97 -18.56 -15.32
C LEU A 573 -22.46 -18.20 -15.34
N ILE A 574 -23.35 -19.20 -15.32
CA ILE A 574 -24.80 -18.99 -15.30
C ILE A 574 -25.22 -18.24 -14.03
N VAL A 575 -24.73 -18.68 -12.87
CA VAL A 575 -25.05 -18.05 -11.58
C VAL A 575 -24.55 -16.61 -11.55
N LEU A 576 -23.29 -16.37 -11.95
CA LEU A 576 -22.72 -15.02 -11.98
C LEU A 576 -23.43 -14.10 -12.99
N ALA A 577 -23.84 -14.62 -14.14
CA ALA A 577 -24.61 -13.86 -15.13
C ALA A 577 -26.00 -13.48 -14.58
N ALA A 578 -26.68 -14.39 -13.89
CA ALA A 578 -27.96 -14.10 -13.25
C ALA A 578 -27.83 -12.98 -12.21
N PHE A 579 -26.81 -13.01 -11.35
CA PHE A 579 -26.53 -11.92 -10.41
C PHE A 579 -26.07 -10.63 -11.11
N SER A 580 -25.34 -10.72 -12.22
CA SER A 580 -24.95 -9.55 -13.01
C SER A 580 -26.15 -8.79 -13.59
N PHE A 581 -27.28 -9.47 -13.81
CA PHE A 581 -28.54 -8.85 -14.15
C PHE A 581 -29.28 -8.37 -12.88
N ALA A 582 -29.50 -9.27 -11.92
CA ALA A 582 -30.39 -9.05 -10.78
C ALA A 582 -29.84 -8.10 -9.70
N ALA A 583 -28.52 -8.04 -9.49
CA ALA A 583 -27.90 -7.25 -8.42
C ALA A 583 -28.23 -5.75 -8.48
N GLY A 584 -28.54 -5.23 -9.67
CA GLY A 584 -28.96 -3.84 -9.87
C GLY A 584 -30.24 -3.46 -9.16
N PHE A 585 -31.17 -4.41 -9.04
CA PHE A 585 -32.49 -4.20 -8.43
C PHE A 585 -32.45 -4.05 -6.90
N LEU A 586 -31.26 -4.05 -6.30
CA LEU A 586 -31.06 -3.67 -4.90
C LEU A 586 -31.00 -2.15 -4.69
N ASN A 587 -30.83 -1.37 -5.76
CA ASN A 587 -30.91 0.10 -5.75
C ASN A 587 -31.54 0.61 -7.07
N PRO A 588 -32.81 0.27 -7.38
CA PRO A 588 -33.48 0.67 -8.61
C PRO A 588 -34.00 2.12 -8.55
N ALA A 589 -33.10 3.06 -8.23
CA ALA A 589 -33.42 4.46 -7.96
C ALA A 589 -34.28 5.10 -9.07
N PRO A 590 -33.95 4.95 -10.37
CA PRO A 590 -34.73 5.58 -11.44
C PRO A 590 -36.13 4.99 -11.65
N LEU A 591 -36.38 3.74 -11.19
CA LEU A 591 -37.61 3.01 -11.48
C LEU A 591 -38.62 3.05 -10.33
N THR A 592 -38.16 2.84 -9.10
CA THR A 592 -39.06 2.68 -7.94
C THR A 592 -38.69 3.57 -6.77
N HIS A 593 -37.61 4.36 -6.87
CA HIS A 593 -37.06 5.19 -5.80
C HIS A 593 -36.74 4.43 -4.50
N THR A 594 -36.76 3.09 -4.51
CA THR A 594 -36.36 2.27 -3.37
C THR A 594 -34.85 2.10 -3.39
N LEU A 595 -34.21 2.27 -2.23
CA LEU A 595 -32.76 2.13 -2.08
C LEU A 595 -32.39 1.11 -0.96
N PRO A 596 -32.80 -0.17 -1.07
CA PRO A 596 -32.50 -1.19 -0.07
C PRO A 596 -31.02 -1.28 0.35
N MET A 597 -30.09 -1.25 -0.61
CA MET A 597 -28.66 -1.34 -0.32
C MET A 597 -28.16 -0.08 0.38
N GLU A 598 -28.60 1.11 -0.04
CA GLU A 598 -28.21 2.35 0.63
C GLU A 598 -28.70 2.38 2.08
N HIS A 599 -29.94 1.96 2.32
CA HIS A 599 -30.50 1.86 3.68
C HIS A 599 -29.75 0.85 4.55
N TRP A 600 -29.35 -0.29 3.99
CA TRP A 600 -28.55 -1.28 4.70
C TRP A 600 -27.19 -0.71 5.13
N LEU A 601 -26.53 0.06 4.27
CA LEU A 601 -25.20 0.63 4.53
C LEU A 601 -25.23 1.93 5.36
N GLN A 602 -26.36 2.64 5.38
CA GLN A 602 -26.52 3.94 6.03
C GLN A 602 -26.01 4.00 7.48
N PRO A 603 -26.24 2.99 8.35
CA PRO A 603 -25.76 3.03 9.74
C PRO A 603 -24.24 3.13 9.86
N VAL A 604 -23.49 2.57 8.91
CA VAL A 604 -22.01 2.62 8.90
C VAL A 604 -21.54 4.05 8.62
N PHE A 605 -22.20 4.74 7.69
CA PHE A 605 -21.83 6.09 7.26
C PHE A 605 -22.47 7.20 8.09
N GLU A 606 -23.44 6.90 8.95
CA GLU A 606 -24.12 7.89 9.80
C GLU A 606 -23.13 8.70 10.66
N GLY A 607 -22.09 8.04 11.18
CA GLY A 607 -21.00 8.69 11.90
C GLY A 607 -20.26 9.73 11.07
N THR A 608 -20.02 9.43 9.79
CA THR A 608 -19.38 10.35 8.84
C THR A 608 -20.23 11.59 8.61
N PHE A 609 -21.54 11.42 8.40
CA PHE A 609 -22.46 12.55 8.20
C PHE A 609 -22.61 13.41 9.46
N LYS A 610 -22.59 12.80 10.65
CA LYS A 610 -22.61 13.53 11.94
C LYS A 610 -21.35 14.37 12.14
N ILE A 611 -20.17 13.78 11.95
CA ILE A 611 -18.88 14.50 12.06
C ILE A 611 -18.81 15.63 11.02
N GLY A 612 -19.27 15.33 9.79
CA GLY A 612 -19.35 16.29 8.68
C GLY A 612 -20.28 17.49 8.93
N GLY A 613 -21.21 17.44 9.88
CA GLY A 613 -22.12 18.55 10.19
C GLY A 613 -23.57 18.35 9.76
N GLY A 614 -24.01 17.11 9.54
CA GLY A 614 -25.42 16.73 9.40
C GLY A 614 -26.11 17.12 8.09
N ALA A 615 -25.42 17.79 7.15
CA ALA A 615 -25.97 18.07 5.83
C ALA A 615 -25.76 16.86 4.91
N GLY A 616 -26.86 16.21 4.50
CA GLY A 616 -26.89 15.40 3.29
C GLY A 616 -26.63 16.26 2.04
N PRO A 617 -26.70 15.68 0.83
CA PRO A 617 -26.41 16.42 -0.41
C PRO A 617 -27.14 17.78 -0.47
N ILE A 618 -26.44 18.80 -0.99
CA ILE A 618 -26.81 20.24 -1.02
C ILE A 618 -28.17 20.50 -1.71
N LEU A 619 -28.71 19.54 -2.46
CA LEU A 619 -30.07 19.60 -3.02
C LEU A 619 -31.07 18.90 -2.09
N THR A 620 -32.22 19.54 -1.87
CA THR A 620 -33.36 18.88 -1.24
C THR A 620 -33.68 17.59 -2.02
N ARG A 621 -34.11 16.51 -1.33
CA ARG A 621 -34.45 15.22 -1.99
C ARG A 621 -35.39 15.42 -3.20
N ALA A 622 -36.28 16.40 -3.13
CA ALA A 622 -37.22 16.74 -4.20
C ALA A 622 -36.56 17.36 -5.45
N ASP A 623 -35.49 18.16 -5.30
CA ASP A 623 -34.78 18.74 -6.44
C ASP A 623 -33.76 17.78 -7.05
N ALA A 624 -33.19 16.88 -6.23
CA ALA A 624 -32.35 15.79 -6.70
C ALA A 624 -33.16 14.82 -7.60
N GLN A 625 -34.39 14.47 -7.21
CA GLN A 625 -35.27 13.59 -7.98
C GLN A 625 -35.59 14.10 -9.38
N LYS A 626 -35.75 15.42 -9.57
CA LYS A 626 -36.01 16.02 -10.89
C LYS A 626 -34.84 15.85 -11.87
N LEU A 627 -33.62 15.67 -11.36
CA LEU A 627 -32.40 15.54 -12.14
C LEU A 627 -32.01 14.09 -12.45
N GLU A 628 -32.63 13.10 -11.80
CA GLU A 628 -32.28 11.67 -11.96
C GLU A 628 -32.40 11.22 -13.43
N TRP A 629 -33.56 11.40 -14.05
CA TRP A 629 -33.80 11.00 -15.45
C TRP A 629 -32.99 11.79 -16.49
N PRO A 630 -32.90 13.13 -16.41
CA PRO A 630 -32.04 13.92 -17.30
C PRO A 630 -30.56 13.48 -17.25
N LEU A 631 -30.04 13.14 -16.07
CA LEU A 631 -28.64 12.72 -15.92
C LEU A 631 -28.43 11.25 -16.30
N ALA A 632 -29.40 10.37 -16.06
CA ALA A 632 -29.39 8.99 -16.53
C ALA A 632 -29.34 8.90 -18.07
N PHE A 633 -29.91 9.88 -18.78
CA PHE A 633 -29.78 9.96 -20.24
C PHE A 633 -28.31 10.05 -20.70
N GLY A 634 -27.43 10.66 -19.91
CA GLY A 634 -25.98 10.69 -20.19
C GLY A 634 -25.36 9.28 -20.22
N GLY A 635 -25.70 8.43 -19.25
CA GLY A 635 -25.27 7.03 -19.19
C GLY A 635 -25.85 6.19 -20.33
N ILE A 636 -27.14 6.33 -20.61
CA ILE A 636 -27.84 5.63 -21.71
C ILE A 636 -27.26 6.04 -23.07
N ALA A 637 -27.03 7.34 -23.30
CA ALA A 637 -26.42 7.84 -24.52
C ALA A 637 -25.00 7.30 -24.68
N ALA A 638 -24.20 7.28 -23.61
CA ALA A 638 -22.86 6.70 -23.63
C ALA A 638 -22.87 5.21 -24.04
N PHE A 639 -23.79 4.42 -23.49
CA PHE A 639 -24.00 3.03 -23.86
C PHE A 639 -24.39 2.88 -25.35
N ALA A 640 -25.38 3.65 -25.80
CA ALA A 640 -25.90 3.57 -27.17
C ALA A 640 -24.84 3.98 -28.21
N ILE A 641 -24.12 5.08 -27.95
CA ILE A 641 -23.06 5.58 -28.84
C ILE A 641 -21.89 4.60 -28.87
N GLY A 642 -21.36 4.20 -27.71
CA GLY A 642 -20.19 3.30 -27.65
C GLY A 642 -20.46 1.94 -28.30
N THR A 643 -21.61 1.34 -27.98
CA THR A 643 -22.05 0.06 -28.57
C THR A 643 -22.35 0.20 -30.05
N GLY A 644 -23.04 1.27 -30.47
CA GLY A 644 -23.39 1.54 -31.85
C GLY A 644 -22.17 1.70 -32.75
N ILE A 645 -21.16 2.46 -32.28
CA ILE A 645 -19.88 2.61 -33.02
C ILE A 645 -19.15 1.27 -33.09
N ALA A 646 -19.07 0.50 -31.99
CA ALA A 646 -18.43 -0.82 -32.00
C ALA A 646 -19.11 -1.78 -32.98
N TYR A 647 -20.44 -1.80 -32.99
CA TYR A 647 -21.23 -2.62 -33.91
C TYR A 647 -21.01 -2.20 -35.37
N TRP A 648 -21.08 -0.90 -35.67
CA TRP A 648 -20.80 -0.40 -37.02
C TRP A 648 -19.38 -0.75 -37.49
N MET A 649 -18.36 -0.56 -36.64
CA MET A 649 -16.96 -0.81 -37.00
C MET A 649 -16.65 -2.29 -37.19
N TYR A 650 -17.09 -3.16 -36.28
CA TYR A 650 -16.64 -4.56 -36.23
C TYR A 650 -17.64 -5.56 -36.80
N MET A 651 -18.94 -5.22 -36.85
CA MET A 651 -19.97 -6.11 -37.43
C MET A 651 -20.41 -5.69 -38.83
N MET A 652 -20.61 -4.39 -39.09
CA MET A 652 -21.06 -3.94 -40.42
C MET A 652 -19.92 -3.72 -41.42
N LYS A 653 -18.71 -3.45 -40.93
CA LYS A 653 -17.54 -3.10 -41.76
C LYS A 653 -16.33 -4.02 -41.54
N ASP A 654 -16.51 -5.16 -40.87
CA ASP A 654 -15.47 -6.18 -40.65
C ASP A 654 -14.11 -5.61 -40.17
N GLY A 655 -14.16 -4.61 -39.29
CA GLY A 655 -12.96 -3.98 -38.72
C GLY A 655 -12.13 -3.12 -39.70
N ALA A 656 -12.58 -2.91 -40.94
CA ALA A 656 -11.89 -2.05 -41.90
C ALA A 656 -11.69 -0.60 -41.39
N PRO A 657 -12.67 0.07 -40.76
CA PRO A 657 -12.50 1.41 -40.22
C PRO A 657 -11.45 1.48 -39.10
N ALA A 658 -11.37 0.43 -38.27
CA ALA A 658 -10.36 0.35 -37.21
C ALA A 658 -8.94 0.27 -37.79
N ARG A 659 -8.76 -0.55 -38.84
CA ARG A 659 -7.47 -0.68 -39.55
C ARG A 659 -7.07 0.60 -40.26
N GLU A 660 -8.02 1.28 -40.90
CA GLU A 660 -7.78 2.56 -41.55
C GLU A 660 -7.39 3.65 -40.54
N LEU A 661 -8.08 3.73 -39.39
CA LEU A 661 -7.75 4.68 -38.33
C LEU A 661 -6.35 4.43 -37.75
N ALA A 662 -6.00 3.16 -37.53
CA ALA A 662 -4.67 2.77 -37.08
C ALA A 662 -3.59 3.14 -38.11
N ALA A 663 -3.88 3.00 -39.41
CA ALA A 663 -2.97 3.38 -40.50
C ALA A 663 -2.83 4.90 -40.66
N LYS A 664 -3.89 5.69 -40.41
CA LYS A 664 -3.85 7.17 -40.47
C LYS A 664 -3.06 7.78 -39.31
N ALA A 665 -3.11 7.16 -38.13
CA ALA A 665 -2.43 7.64 -36.92
C ALA A 665 -1.59 6.55 -36.25
N PRO A 666 -0.54 6.02 -36.92
CA PRO A 666 0.20 4.85 -36.44
C PRO A 666 0.93 5.13 -35.13
N LYS A 667 1.45 6.36 -34.95
CA LYS A 667 2.12 6.78 -33.70
C LYS A 667 1.16 6.79 -32.50
N LEU A 668 -0.06 7.28 -32.70
CA LEU A 668 -1.07 7.31 -31.62
C LEU A 668 -1.57 5.91 -31.32
N HIS A 669 -1.83 5.10 -32.35
CA HIS A 669 -2.22 3.70 -32.17
C HIS A 669 -1.15 2.92 -31.41
N GLN A 670 0.12 3.07 -31.78
CA GLN A 670 1.24 2.44 -31.10
C GLN A 670 1.39 2.94 -29.66
N LEU A 671 1.25 4.26 -29.41
CA LEU A 671 1.30 4.80 -28.05
C LEU A 671 0.22 4.18 -27.13
N LEU A 672 -1.00 4.02 -27.62
CA LEU A 672 -2.08 3.39 -26.87
C LEU A 672 -1.86 1.89 -26.69
N LEU A 673 -1.30 1.22 -27.70
CA LEU A 673 -0.97 -0.21 -27.65
C LEU A 673 0.15 -0.48 -26.64
N ASP A 674 1.16 0.39 -26.61
CA ASP A 674 2.26 0.45 -25.65
C ASP A 674 1.84 1.09 -24.32
N LYS A 675 0.53 1.13 -24.02
CA LYS A 675 -0.03 1.50 -22.72
C LYS A 675 0.38 2.90 -22.23
N TRP A 676 0.45 3.88 -23.14
CA TRP A 676 0.99 5.24 -22.89
C TRP A 676 2.48 5.30 -22.56
N ARG A 677 3.20 4.20 -22.73
CA ARG A 677 4.63 4.04 -22.39
C ARG A 677 4.96 4.41 -20.94
N ILE A 678 3.97 4.24 -20.05
CA ILE A 678 4.12 4.51 -18.63
C ILE A 678 5.06 3.49 -17.99
N ASP A 679 5.01 2.23 -18.44
CA ASP A 679 5.94 1.19 -18.01
C ASP A 679 7.41 1.61 -18.26
N GLU A 680 7.72 2.09 -19.46
CA GLU A 680 9.07 2.54 -19.84
C GLU A 680 9.46 3.86 -19.17
N LEU A 681 8.49 4.73 -18.89
CA LEU A 681 8.73 5.94 -18.10
C LEU A 681 9.19 5.58 -16.69
N TYR A 682 8.51 4.63 -16.04
CA TYR A 682 8.89 4.13 -14.72
C TYR A 682 10.28 3.51 -14.70
N GLU A 683 10.58 2.69 -15.72
CA GLU A 683 11.89 2.04 -15.87
C GLU A 683 13.02 3.07 -16.01
N LYS A 684 12.83 4.08 -16.86
CA LYS A 684 13.85 5.09 -17.14
C LYS A 684 13.99 6.17 -16.08
N THR A 685 13.00 6.36 -15.23
CA THR A 685 13.00 7.42 -14.21
C THR A 685 13.24 6.82 -12.83
N ILE A 686 12.23 6.14 -12.28
CA ILE A 686 12.24 5.67 -10.90
C ILE A 686 13.20 4.49 -10.74
N LEU A 687 13.07 3.45 -11.58
CA LEU A 687 13.91 2.26 -11.44
C LEU A 687 15.38 2.58 -11.73
N ALA A 688 15.68 3.26 -12.84
CA ALA A 688 17.04 3.68 -13.16
C ALA A 688 17.67 4.57 -12.06
N ALA A 689 16.91 5.46 -11.42
CA ALA A 689 17.42 6.28 -10.32
C ALA A 689 17.73 5.44 -9.07
N VAL A 690 16.86 4.49 -8.73
CA VAL A 690 17.07 3.58 -7.59
C VAL A 690 18.26 2.66 -7.85
N ASP A 691 18.39 2.11 -9.05
CA ASP A 691 19.52 1.26 -9.44
C ASP A 691 20.84 2.05 -9.40
N ALA A 692 20.86 3.26 -9.96
CA ALA A 692 22.03 4.13 -9.91
C ALA A 692 22.40 4.52 -8.47
N LEU A 693 21.42 4.77 -7.61
CA LEU A 693 21.66 5.05 -6.19
C LEU A 693 22.23 3.82 -5.48
N ALA A 694 21.66 2.64 -5.72
CA ALA A 694 22.13 1.38 -5.14
C ALA A 694 23.58 1.08 -5.56
N ASP A 695 23.90 1.22 -6.85
CA ASP A 695 25.25 1.04 -7.38
C ASP A 695 26.23 2.06 -6.78
N THR A 696 25.80 3.32 -6.62
CA THR A 696 26.62 4.36 -6.00
C THR A 696 26.89 4.06 -4.52
N MET A 697 25.87 3.63 -3.77
CA MET A 697 26.03 3.24 -2.36
C MET A 697 26.92 2.01 -2.22
N ALA A 698 26.80 1.02 -3.10
CA ALA A 698 27.67 -0.15 -3.13
C ALA A 698 29.13 0.24 -3.44
N GLN A 699 29.36 1.22 -4.32
CA GLN A 699 30.69 1.75 -4.57
C GLN A 699 31.25 2.50 -3.37
N VAL A 700 30.45 3.32 -2.69
CA VAL A 700 30.84 4.00 -1.44
C VAL A 700 31.26 3.00 -0.38
N ASP A 701 30.49 1.94 -0.19
CA ASP A 701 30.82 0.86 0.75
C ASP A 701 32.17 0.21 0.39
N ARG A 702 32.33 -0.20 -0.88
CA ARG A 702 33.54 -0.87 -1.36
C ARG A 702 34.80 -0.02 -1.29
N TYR A 703 34.72 1.28 -1.61
CA TYR A 703 35.89 2.14 -1.72
C TYR A 703 36.17 2.95 -0.46
N ILE A 704 35.15 3.50 0.19
CA ILE A 704 35.32 4.35 1.37
C ILE A 704 35.37 3.48 2.63
N ILE A 705 34.36 2.62 2.84
CA ILE A 705 34.28 1.81 4.05
C ILE A 705 35.34 0.71 4.03
N ASP A 706 35.32 -0.16 3.03
CA ASP A 706 36.29 -1.26 2.93
C ASP A 706 37.69 -0.77 2.54
N GLY A 707 37.78 0.14 1.57
CA GLY A 707 39.05 0.61 1.03
C GLY A 707 39.79 1.56 1.99
N VAL A 708 39.19 2.70 2.33
CA VAL A 708 39.87 3.74 3.12
C VAL A 708 39.83 3.39 4.60
N LEU A 709 38.65 3.12 5.17
CA LEU A 709 38.53 2.92 6.61
C LEU A 709 39.11 1.58 7.05
N ALA A 710 38.66 0.47 6.47
CA ALA A 710 39.11 -0.86 6.90
C ALA A 710 40.55 -1.16 6.46
N ARG A 711 40.88 -1.07 5.17
CA ARG A 711 42.25 -1.36 4.73
C ARG A 711 43.25 -0.30 5.18
N GLY A 712 42.88 0.98 5.20
CA GLY A 712 43.77 2.05 5.66
C GLY A 712 44.17 1.88 7.14
N SER A 713 43.20 1.55 8.01
CA SER A 713 43.50 1.25 9.42
C SER A 713 44.36 -0.01 9.56
N SER A 714 44.06 -1.08 8.81
CA SER A 714 44.86 -2.31 8.84
C SER A 714 46.30 -2.08 8.36
N LEU A 715 46.50 -1.24 7.33
CA LEU A 715 47.82 -0.90 6.80
C LEU A 715 48.61 -0.07 7.82
N LEU A 716 47.96 0.89 8.49
CA LEU A 716 48.60 1.69 9.52
C LEU A 716 49.08 0.83 10.70
N VAL A 717 48.23 -0.09 11.17
CA VAL A 717 48.59 -1.02 12.25
C VAL A 717 49.71 -1.95 11.80
N ALA A 718 49.66 -2.49 10.59
CA ALA A 718 50.71 -3.33 10.04
C ALA A 718 52.05 -2.57 9.91
N ALA A 719 52.01 -1.33 9.42
CA ALA A 719 53.19 -0.47 9.29
C ALA A 719 53.82 -0.16 10.65
N LEU A 720 53.01 0.19 11.65
CA LEU A 720 53.49 0.38 13.03
C LEU A 720 54.10 -0.91 13.59
N GLY A 721 53.48 -2.07 13.34
CA GLY A 721 54.03 -3.37 13.72
C GLY A 721 55.40 -3.65 13.10
N HIS A 722 55.59 -3.30 11.82
CA HIS A 722 56.89 -3.43 11.15
C HIS A 722 57.95 -2.50 11.75
N ILE A 723 57.59 -1.24 12.05
CA ILE A 723 58.50 -0.27 12.67
C ILE A 723 58.91 -0.73 14.07
N LEU A 724 57.93 -1.11 14.90
CA LEU A 724 58.19 -1.57 16.28
C LEU A 724 59.03 -2.85 16.30
N ARG A 725 58.84 -3.76 15.34
CA ARG A 725 59.67 -4.96 15.21
C ARG A 725 61.14 -4.62 14.96
N ALA A 726 61.43 -3.56 14.21
CA ALA A 726 62.81 -3.14 13.94
C ALA A 726 63.57 -2.68 15.20
N PHE A 727 62.88 -2.26 16.27
CA PHE A 727 63.52 -1.94 17.56
C PHE A 727 64.06 -3.17 18.30
N GLN A 728 63.59 -4.38 17.95
CA GLN A 728 64.09 -5.64 18.51
C GLN A 728 64.96 -6.38 17.50
N ASN A 729 66.20 -5.90 17.33
CA ASN A 729 67.16 -6.46 16.37
C ASN A 729 68.02 -7.63 16.90
N GLY A 730 67.74 -8.13 18.12
CA GLY A 730 68.46 -9.25 18.74
C GLY A 730 69.84 -8.89 19.31
N VAL A 731 70.23 -7.62 19.25
CA VAL A 731 71.55 -7.15 19.69
C VAL A 731 71.50 -6.73 21.16
N VAL A 732 72.10 -7.55 22.03
CA VAL A 732 71.96 -7.43 23.51
C VAL A 732 72.35 -6.06 24.07
N HIS A 733 73.39 -5.42 23.53
CA HIS A 733 73.85 -4.12 24.04
C HIS A 733 72.87 -2.97 23.76
N VAL A 734 72.03 -3.07 22.72
CA VAL A 734 70.97 -2.08 22.46
C VAL A 734 69.88 -2.16 23.53
N TYR A 735 69.52 -3.37 23.98
CA TYR A 735 68.56 -3.56 25.07
C TYR A 735 69.11 -3.03 26.40
N ALA A 736 70.38 -3.29 26.70
CA ALA A 736 71.04 -2.76 27.90
C ALA A 736 71.05 -1.23 27.90
N LEU A 737 71.37 -0.59 26.76
CA LEU A 737 71.32 0.86 26.61
C LEU A 737 69.91 1.40 26.83
N ALA A 738 68.89 0.77 26.23
CA ALA A 738 67.49 1.18 26.39
C ALA A 738 67.03 1.07 27.85
N MET A 739 67.45 0.03 28.58
CA MET A 739 67.17 -0.12 30.02
C MET A 739 67.84 1.00 30.84
N VAL A 740 69.08 1.35 30.53
CA VAL A 740 69.79 2.45 31.22
C VAL A 740 69.11 3.79 30.94
N VAL A 741 68.74 4.07 29.69
CA VAL A 741 67.99 5.28 29.33
C VAL A 741 66.64 5.32 30.04
N GLY A 742 65.92 4.19 30.10
CA GLY A 742 64.68 4.07 30.85
C GLY A 742 64.87 4.35 32.34
N LEU A 743 65.89 3.76 32.97
CA LEU A 743 66.22 3.99 34.37
C LEU A 743 66.60 5.45 34.62
N ALA A 744 67.37 6.07 33.73
CA ALA A 744 67.73 7.47 33.81
C ALA A 744 66.51 8.39 33.66
N ALA A 745 65.56 8.05 32.77
CA ALA A 745 64.30 8.78 32.60
C ALA A 745 63.41 8.67 33.84
N PHE A 746 63.30 7.48 34.45
CA PHE A 746 62.61 7.30 35.72
C PHE A 746 63.29 8.09 36.84
N ALA A 747 64.61 7.96 36.99
CA ALA A 747 65.37 8.72 37.99
C ALA A 747 65.23 10.23 37.79
N TRP A 748 65.27 10.71 36.55
CA TRP A 748 64.99 12.10 36.21
C TRP A 748 63.60 12.51 36.68
N HIS A 749 62.56 11.76 36.29
CA HIS A 749 61.19 12.06 36.67
C HIS A 749 61.00 12.12 38.19
N PHE A 750 61.61 11.22 38.96
CA PHE A 750 61.51 11.23 40.43
C PHE A 750 62.38 12.30 41.10
N THR A 751 63.50 12.71 40.47
CA THR A 751 64.39 13.75 41.02
C THR A 751 63.98 15.17 40.60
N THR A 752 63.09 15.33 39.62
CA THR A 752 62.46 16.60 39.29
C THR A 752 61.17 16.77 40.10
N PRO A 753 61.01 17.85 40.89
CA PRO A 753 59.75 18.14 41.56
C PRO A 753 58.66 18.49 40.54
N HIS A 754 57.48 17.89 40.70
CA HIS A 754 56.29 18.14 39.89
C HIS A 754 55.23 18.88 40.73
N PRO A 755 55.22 20.22 40.69
CA PRO A 755 54.28 21.06 41.45
C PRO A 755 52.89 21.07 40.80
N ASP A 756 52.13 19.99 40.94
CA ASP A 756 50.74 19.92 40.50
C ASP A 756 49.77 20.12 41.67
N ALA A 757 48.59 20.72 41.40
CA ALA A 757 47.54 20.94 42.40
C ALA A 757 46.14 20.78 41.78
N THR A 758 45.21 20.29 42.58
CA THR A 758 43.78 20.21 42.25
C THR A 758 43.04 21.40 42.86
N MET A 759 42.13 22.01 42.10
CA MET A 759 41.42 23.23 42.48
C MET A 759 39.93 22.96 42.66
N THR A 760 39.36 23.41 43.79
CA THR A 760 37.92 23.35 44.07
C THR A 760 37.38 24.74 44.39
N GLU A 761 36.30 25.18 43.74
CA GLU A 761 35.69 26.50 43.95
C GLU A 761 34.36 26.39 44.72
N ALA A 762 34.19 27.20 45.76
CA ALA A 762 32.93 27.36 46.49
C ALA A 762 32.61 28.86 46.70
N SER A 763 31.64 29.38 45.95
CA SER A 763 31.07 30.73 46.14
C SER A 763 32.07 31.91 46.15
N GLY A 764 33.23 31.76 45.51
CA GLY A 764 34.31 32.77 45.47
C GLY A 764 35.55 32.43 46.29
N ASP A 765 35.48 31.37 47.11
CA ASP A 765 36.64 30.78 47.79
C ASP A 765 37.20 29.64 46.95
N TYR A 766 38.44 29.78 46.50
CA TYR A 766 39.19 28.72 45.82
C TYR A 766 40.03 27.97 46.85
N THR A 767 39.87 26.66 46.93
CA THR A 767 40.75 25.77 47.70
C THR A 767 41.64 25.02 46.72
N LEU A 768 42.96 25.23 46.84
CA LEU A 768 43.98 24.52 46.08
C LEU A 768 44.60 23.45 46.97
N GLU A 769 44.69 22.21 46.48
CA GLU A 769 45.31 21.08 47.16
C GLU A 769 46.48 20.54 46.31
N ALA A 770 47.69 20.55 46.88
CA ALA A 770 48.89 20.07 46.20
C ALA A 770 48.87 18.53 46.05
N GLY A 771 49.32 18.07 44.88
CA GLY A 771 49.43 16.65 44.56
C GLY A 771 50.49 15.91 45.39
N PRO A 772 50.27 14.62 45.70
CA PRO A 772 51.22 13.84 46.49
C PRO A 772 52.51 13.53 45.72
N GLY A 773 53.64 13.49 46.43
CA GLY A 773 54.92 13.07 45.86
C GLY A 773 55.93 12.65 46.93
N MET A 774 56.99 11.96 46.51
CA MET A 774 57.93 11.31 47.44
C MET A 774 58.78 12.36 48.19
N GLY A 775 58.52 12.50 49.49
CA GLY A 775 59.20 13.47 50.37
C GLY A 775 58.99 14.92 49.95
N TYR A 776 57.81 15.22 49.40
CA TYR A 776 57.44 16.59 49.03
C TYR A 776 57.13 17.43 50.26
N SER A 777 57.73 18.60 50.32
CA SER A 777 57.35 19.70 51.22
C SER A 777 56.87 20.86 50.37
N PHE A 778 55.82 21.54 50.83
CA PHE A 778 55.07 22.51 50.05
C PHE A 778 55.26 23.90 50.66
N ARG A 779 55.33 24.92 49.81
CA ARG A 779 55.15 26.32 50.19
C ARG A 779 54.24 27.00 49.17
N TRP A 780 53.46 27.95 49.66
CA TRP A 780 52.49 28.67 48.86
C TRP A 780 52.81 30.16 48.90
N ASP A 781 52.66 30.81 47.75
CA ASP A 781 52.53 32.26 47.58
C ASP A 781 51.06 32.48 47.18
N ALA A 782 50.22 32.74 48.19
CA ALA A 782 48.78 32.84 48.06
C ALA A 782 48.35 34.25 47.67
N ASP A 783 49.10 35.29 48.02
CA ASP A 783 48.79 36.69 47.72
C ASP A 783 49.31 37.16 46.36
N GLY A 784 50.23 36.40 45.75
CA GLY A 784 50.75 36.60 44.41
C GLY A 784 51.81 37.71 44.32
N ASP A 785 52.41 38.09 45.46
CA ASP A 785 53.42 39.15 45.55
C ASP A 785 54.83 38.70 45.08
N GLY A 786 54.98 37.39 44.80
CA GLY A 786 56.22 36.77 44.34
C GLY A 786 57.15 36.34 45.48
N LYS A 787 56.72 36.41 46.74
CA LYS A 787 57.37 35.85 47.93
C LYS A 787 56.49 34.76 48.52
N ALA A 788 57.12 33.71 49.06
CA ALA A 788 56.36 32.66 49.73
C ALA A 788 55.84 33.15 51.08
N ASP A 789 54.57 32.85 51.38
CA ASP A 789 53.91 33.22 52.64
C ASP A 789 54.45 32.47 53.85
N SER A 790 55.07 31.31 53.61
CA SER A 790 55.58 30.41 54.64
C SER A 790 56.78 29.60 54.17
N ASP A 791 57.57 29.12 55.13
CA ASP A 791 58.64 28.15 54.90
C ASP A 791 58.06 26.78 54.45
N PHE A 792 58.88 25.97 53.78
CA PHE A 792 58.48 24.64 53.32
C PHE A 792 57.96 23.76 54.45
N GLY A 793 56.71 23.32 54.36
CA GLY A 793 56.03 22.52 55.38
C GLY A 793 55.15 21.41 54.80
N THR A 794 54.31 20.82 55.67
CA THR A 794 53.37 19.75 55.30
C THR A 794 51.98 20.29 54.90
N GLN A 795 51.83 21.60 54.76
CA GLN A 795 50.55 22.21 54.42
C GLN A 795 50.24 22.02 52.93
N THR A 796 49.41 21.02 52.65
CA THR A 796 49.02 20.65 51.28
C THR A 796 47.90 21.52 50.71
N THR A 797 47.22 22.33 51.54
CA THR A 797 46.06 23.11 51.11
C THR A 797 46.20 24.59 51.41
N VAL A 798 45.79 25.43 50.45
CA VAL A 798 45.66 26.88 50.62
C VAL A 798 44.28 27.34 50.12
N LYS A 799 43.68 28.29 50.85
CA LYS A 799 42.38 28.86 50.52
C LYS A 799 42.58 30.33 50.15
N VAL A 800 42.08 30.73 48.98
CA VAL A 800 42.21 32.09 48.46
C VAL A 800 40.84 32.60 48.02
N HIS A 801 40.42 33.73 48.58
CA HIS A 801 39.18 34.40 48.19
C HIS A 801 39.48 35.37 47.04
N VAL A 802 38.72 35.28 45.95
CA VAL A 802 38.85 36.22 44.84
C VAL A 802 37.56 37.03 44.68
N ASP A 803 37.70 38.36 44.75
CA ASP A 803 36.59 39.29 44.54
C ASP A 803 36.04 39.17 43.09
N PRO A 804 34.73 39.38 42.88
CA PRO A 804 34.14 39.42 41.54
C PRO A 804 34.85 40.43 40.62
N GLY A 805 35.23 40.00 39.41
CA GLY A 805 35.91 40.84 38.41
C GLY A 805 37.44 40.93 38.56
N LYS A 806 38.03 40.31 39.60
CA LYS A 806 39.48 40.27 39.80
C LYS A 806 40.07 38.89 39.47
N SER A 807 41.36 38.88 39.13
CA SER A 807 42.18 37.68 39.06
C SER A 807 43.34 37.77 40.04
N GLN A 808 43.68 36.63 40.64
CA GLN A 808 44.78 36.47 41.58
C GLN A 808 45.60 35.26 41.18
N ALA A 809 46.92 35.38 41.22
CA ALA A 809 47.80 34.30 40.85
C ALA A 809 48.41 33.69 42.11
N VAL A 810 48.23 32.40 42.30
CA VAL A 810 48.78 31.63 43.42
C VAL A 810 49.92 30.78 42.90
N THR A 811 51.10 30.86 43.52
CA THR A 811 52.23 30.02 43.15
C THR A 811 52.41 28.89 44.16
N LEU A 812 52.37 27.65 43.68
CA LEU A 812 52.77 26.48 44.45
C LEU A 812 54.24 26.20 44.18
N GLU A 813 55.04 26.11 45.23
CA GLU A 813 56.37 25.55 45.12
C GLU A 813 56.50 24.26 45.92
N VAL A 814 57.04 23.25 45.25
CA VAL A 814 57.24 21.92 45.79
C VAL A 814 58.73 21.63 45.86
N LYS A 815 59.20 21.31 47.06
CA LYS A 815 60.55 20.82 47.27
C LYS A 815 60.51 19.32 47.49
N ASN A 816 61.27 18.57 46.70
CA ASN A 816 61.33 17.12 46.83
C ASN A 816 62.35 16.64 47.88
N ALA A 817 62.39 15.33 48.12
CA ALA A 817 63.31 14.69 49.06
C ALA A 817 64.81 14.96 48.75
N PHE A 818 65.14 15.32 47.51
CA PHE A 818 66.50 15.65 47.06
C PHE A 818 66.83 17.14 47.19
N GLY A 819 65.93 17.93 47.77
CA GLY A 819 66.12 19.35 48.02
C GLY A 819 65.94 20.27 46.81
N ARG A 820 65.49 19.75 45.66
CA ARG A 820 65.17 20.55 44.47
C ARG A 820 63.77 21.13 44.58
N VAL A 821 63.62 22.37 44.14
CA VAL A 821 62.36 23.13 44.18
C VAL A 821 61.82 23.30 42.76
N GLY A 822 60.53 23.04 42.57
CA GLY A 822 59.80 23.34 41.35
C GLY A 822 58.60 24.22 41.68
N ALA A 823 58.30 25.18 40.81
CA ALA A 823 57.21 26.12 41.00
C ALA A 823 56.18 26.02 39.87
N LYS A 824 54.89 26.14 40.19
CA LYS A 824 53.80 26.28 39.21
C LYS A 824 52.84 27.35 39.67
N ARG A 825 52.52 28.24 38.74
CA ARG A 825 51.62 29.37 38.98
C ARG A 825 50.21 29.03 38.48
N PHE A 826 49.22 29.22 39.34
CA PHE A 826 47.80 29.02 39.07
C PHE A 826 47.11 30.38 39.05
N ASN A 827 46.45 30.72 37.94
CA ASN A 827 45.72 31.98 37.83
C ASN A 827 44.24 31.72 38.17
N LEU A 828 43.80 32.22 39.32
CA LEU A 828 42.43 32.19 39.78
C LEU A 828 41.73 33.45 39.26
N ALA A 829 40.56 33.32 38.63
CA ALA A 829 39.81 34.46 38.12
C ALA A 829 38.32 34.26 38.37
N ARG A 830 37.69 35.24 39.04
CA ARG A 830 36.25 35.22 39.29
C ARG A 830 35.55 36.21 38.36
N PRO A 831 34.68 35.78 37.42
CA PRO A 831 33.96 36.68 36.55
C PRO A 831 33.00 37.59 37.34
N GLU A 832 32.88 38.86 36.94
CA GLU A 832 31.97 39.84 37.56
C GLU A 832 30.52 39.39 37.34
N LYS A 833 29.69 39.37 38.40
CA LYS A 833 28.25 39.13 38.24
C LYS A 833 27.69 40.21 37.32
N ALA A 834 27.19 39.82 36.15
CA ALA A 834 26.50 40.74 35.25
C ALA A 834 25.44 41.52 36.04
N LYS A 835 25.51 42.86 36.04
CA LYS A 835 24.41 43.71 36.48
C LYS A 835 23.18 43.27 35.69
N VAL A 836 22.19 42.72 36.39
CA VAL A 836 20.83 42.60 35.87
C VAL A 836 20.42 44.01 35.46
N LEU A 837 20.36 44.25 34.15
CA LEU A 837 19.67 45.40 33.60
C LEU A 837 18.21 45.22 34.00
N ASP A 838 17.83 45.97 35.03
CA ASP A 838 16.44 46.21 35.43
C ASP A 838 15.78 47.03 34.30
N VAL A 839 15.42 46.33 33.22
CA VAL A 839 14.46 46.83 32.25
C VAL A 839 13.09 46.49 32.82
N GLY A 840 12.48 47.48 33.43
CA GLY A 840 11.10 47.39 33.89
C GLY A 840 10.17 46.91 32.77
N THR A 841 9.28 46.01 33.17
CA THR A 841 7.96 45.70 32.59
C THR A 841 7.91 45.00 31.22
N GLY A 842 7.61 43.68 31.28
CA GLY A 842 7.14 42.92 30.11
C GLY A 842 7.09 41.40 30.31
N MET A 843 6.19 40.93 31.17
CA MET A 843 5.51 39.62 31.18
C MET A 843 6.24 38.31 30.76
N MET A 844 6.12 37.34 31.68
CA MET A 844 6.07 35.87 31.50
C MET A 844 7.38 35.19 31.06
N GLY A 845 7.90 34.17 31.74
CA GLY A 845 7.27 33.20 32.63
C GLY A 845 7.53 31.80 32.09
N GLY A 846 8.58 31.16 32.60
CA GLY A 846 8.73 29.69 32.68
C GLY A 846 9.07 28.92 31.40
N GLN A 847 10.29 28.38 31.36
CA GLN A 847 10.48 26.95 31.09
C GLN A 847 11.02 26.28 32.35
#